data_AF-A0A7X6RZP8-F1
#
_entry.id   AF-A0A7X6RZP8-F1
#
_cell.length_a   1.000
_cell.length_b   1.000
_cell.length_c   1.000
_cell.angle_alpha   90.00
_cell.angle_beta   90.00
_cell.angle_gamma   90.00
#
_symmetry.space_group_name_H-M   'P 1'
#
loop_
_entity.id
_entity.type
_entity.pdbx_description
1 polymer ?
#
loop_
_entity_poly.entity_id
_entity_poly.type
_entity_poly.pdbx_seq_one_letter_code
_entity_poly.pdbx_strand_id
1 'polypeptide(L)'
;MKDYVKNLKNFKELILALRANLSLLFYPLVALSTFGLNLVLMAHHLVQDQAFKLPLFWQQVGWGIYSLTLFVLVVQLSKFIVPKDVLKVGIGYLIYLVSSYFLLVTRNINNPDFKWEAWSKNGFYETNFLPTLSLIVLLAFLVKYAFRALGLHRKSQRYLPEYESNHFILACLIGSIALHDSQLLGQIRDNLAPFLNAQQFPSFVLLLAILVFMCLLAFVVLANACLNGLRDLKHNRPSVNLVIATSALFALVFNYTLQLGVQEKVDLLGYYLFPGASLFQLIILFLLAVVVYSIINQYFSASILILGLGTVLSIANSIKMAMRNEPLLITDFVWLKELHLVMSFVDKNLFYYLVSLLLLVAALAYLLRKRLVPGKIYSTWQKQLAIVFSVSMVFIGVFYIFQSEKDKNIQEGIPILSKLNNGIHIDYLGFATNARYKSLMYIWVKQLTNPVMEKPHDYSFEAIANLAERYEMEAAQINQEREQSISEQTVIYVLSESLSNPKRVPGVTVSMDVLENINQIKATTTSGIMQSDGYGGGTANMEFQSLTGLPFYNFSPTVSTLYSEVVPKMSVFPSISDAFEGDNRYVLHPSGASNYNRYNIYSNLGFGELVFWEGSKDKFSNIRKQGVSVSDETVYDNILERLNADKSQFFSVITMQNHAPWSVGNPEEVVAQGEGFTEKENDTLTEYSRLLSHTDRSTKQFLERLSEIDKKITVVFYGDHLPGFYPERLFTENPNSQYQTDYFIWSNWKEEKRDYPLLNSSDFTAALLDHTNSKVSPYYALLTRVLEKASISSPADNPEHDQIAHDLMLLQYDITVGRGYIRDYKNFFLLPNEKK
;
A
#
# COMPACT_ATOMS: atom_id res chain seq x y z
N MET A 1 -50.49 -55.53 -30.94
CA MET A 1 -49.38 -55.82 -29.99
C MET A 1 -48.16 -54.91 -30.21
N LYS A 2 -47.68 -54.71 -31.45
CA LYS A 2 -46.56 -53.78 -31.74
C LYS A 2 -46.83 -52.30 -31.37
N ASP A 3 -48.06 -51.79 -31.57
CA ASP A 3 -48.40 -50.40 -31.17
C ASP A 3 -48.52 -50.21 -29.66
N TYR A 4 -48.89 -51.25 -28.92
CA TYR A 4 -48.94 -51.24 -27.46
C TYR A 4 -47.52 -51.15 -26.85
N VAL A 5 -46.56 -51.87 -27.45
CA VAL A 5 -45.14 -51.82 -27.06
C VAL A 5 -44.50 -50.46 -27.40
N LYS A 6 -44.90 -49.83 -28.51
CA LYS A 6 -44.43 -48.48 -28.91
C LYS A 6 -44.96 -47.39 -27.98
N ASN A 7 -46.23 -47.45 -27.58
CA ASN A 7 -46.83 -46.53 -26.60
C ASN A 7 -46.24 -46.69 -25.19
N LEU A 8 -45.92 -47.92 -24.77
CA LEU A 8 -45.20 -48.17 -23.52
C LEU A 8 -43.78 -47.59 -23.52
N LYS A 9 -43.09 -47.57 -24.68
CA LYS A 9 -41.74 -47.00 -24.83
C LYS A 9 -41.77 -45.47 -24.75
N ASN A 10 -42.71 -44.82 -25.45
CA ASN A 10 -42.93 -43.37 -25.37
C ASN A 10 -43.36 -42.90 -23.97
N PHE A 11 -44.20 -43.69 -23.28
CA PHE A 11 -44.58 -43.39 -21.89
C PHE A 11 -43.41 -43.53 -20.92
N LYS A 12 -42.52 -44.51 -21.14
CA LYS A 12 -41.29 -44.69 -20.36
C LYS A 12 -40.31 -43.53 -20.56
N GLU A 13 -40.18 -43.03 -21.79
CA GLU A 13 -39.35 -41.87 -22.13
C GLU A 13 -39.92 -40.57 -21.59
N LEU A 14 -41.24 -40.35 -21.69
CA LEU A 14 -41.93 -39.21 -21.06
C LEU A 14 -41.76 -39.22 -19.53
N ILE A 15 -41.88 -40.39 -18.91
CA ILE A 15 -41.61 -40.58 -17.49
C ILE A 15 -40.13 -40.33 -17.16
N LEU A 16 -39.18 -40.74 -18.00
CA LEU A 16 -37.75 -40.43 -17.83
C LEU A 16 -37.45 -38.93 -17.96
N ALA A 17 -38.10 -38.22 -18.88
CA ALA A 17 -38.00 -36.77 -19.04
C ALA A 17 -38.62 -36.00 -17.86
N LEU A 18 -39.82 -36.41 -17.40
CA LEU A 18 -40.45 -35.89 -16.19
C LEU A 18 -39.61 -36.20 -14.93
N ARG A 19 -38.95 -37.36 -14.87
CA ARG A 19 -38.02 -37.76 -13.80
C ARG A 19 -36.77 -36.89 -13.75
N ALA A 20 -36.18 -36.54 -14.88
CA ALA A 20 -35.04 -35.63 -14.94
C ALA A 20 -35.41 -34.22 -14.45
N ASN A 21 -36.61 -33.74 -14.80
CA ASN A 21 -37.15 -32.45 -14.37
C ASN A 21 -37.45 -32.38 -12.86
N LEU A 22 -37.86 -33.47 -12.22
CA LEU A 22 -38.09 -33.52 -10.76
C LEU A 22 -36.79 -33.47 -9.94
N SER A 23 -35.69 -34.05 -10.44
CA SER A 23 -34.37 -33.91 -9.79
C SER A 23 -33.78 -32.50 -9.93
N LEU A 24 -34.14 -31.78 -11.00
CA LEU A 24 -33.73 -30.38 -11.21
C LEU A 24 -34.36 -29.42 -10.17
N LEU A 25 -35.51 -29.78 -9.59
CA LEU A 25 -36.17 -28.97 -8.54
C LEU A 25 -35.48 -29.08 -7.17
N PHE A 26 -34.57 -30.03 -6.96
CA PHE A 26 -33.90 -30.21 -5.66
C PHE A 26 -33.08 -28.98 -5.24
N TYR A 27 -32.16 -28.54 -6.09
CA TYR A 27 -31.26 -27.42 -5.81
C TYR A 27 -32.01 -26.10 -5.52
N PRO A 28 -32.94 -25.63 -6.38
CA PRO A 28 -33.68 -24.41 -6.09
C PRO A 28 -34.56 -24.56 -4.83
N LEU A 29 -35.16 -25.72 -4.60
CA LEU A 29 -35.96 -25.96 -3.39
C LEU A 29 -35.13 -25.88 -2.11
N VAL A 30 -33.95 -26.52 -2.09
CA VAL A 30 -33.02 -26.45 -0.94
C VAL A 30 -32.48 -25.03 -0.77
N ALA A 31 -32.11 -24.34 -1.86
CA ALA A 31 -31.61 -22.98 -1.81
C ALA A 31 -32.66 -21.99 -1.26
N LEU A 32 -33.88 -22.02 -1.80
CA LEU A 32 -35.00 -21.18 -1.36
C LEU A 32 -35.39 -21.48 0.10
N SER A 33 -35.40 -22.76 0.49
CA SER A 33 -35.71 -23.13 1.87
C SER A 33 -34.62 -22.67 2.83
N THR A 34 -33.35 -22.81 2.45
CA THR A 34 -32.22 -22.30 3.25
C THR A 34 -32.31 -20.78 3.37
N PHE A 35 -32.57 -20.07 2.28
CA PHE A 35 -32.76 -18.62 2.29
C PHE A 35 -33.90 -18.20 3.22
N GLY A 36 -35.09 -18.78 3.07
CA GLY A 36 -36.26 -18.43 3.89
C GLY A 36 -36.07 -18.75 5.37
N LEU A 37 -35.42 -19.88 5.69
CA LEU A 37 -35.07 -20.25 7.06
C LEU A 37 -34.15 -19.20 7.69
N ASN A 38 -33.05 -18.86 7.01
CA ASN A 38 -32.07 -17.90 7.51
C ASN A 38 -32.64 -16.47 7.59
N LEU A 39 -33.46 -16.06 6.62
CA LEU A 39 -34.10 -14.74 6.63
C LEU A 39 -34.96 -14.55 7.88
N VAL A 40 -35.79 -15.54 8.22
CA VAL A 40 -36.65 -15.47 9.42
C VAL A 40 -35.81 -15.49 10.70
N LEU A 41 -34.82 -16.38 10.78
CA LEU A 41 -33.95 -16.48 11.96
C LEU A 41 -33.17 -15.18 12.20
N MET A 42 -32.56 -14.61 11.17
CA MET A 42 -31.83 -13.35 11.30
C MET A 42 -32.77 -12.19 11.65
N ALA A 43 -33.94 -12.09 11.01
CA ALA A 43 -34.93 -11.08 11.36
C ALA A 43 -35.32 -11.18 12.85
N HIS A 44 -35.46 -12.40 13.38
CA HIS A 44 -35.74 -12.62 14.79
C HIS A 44 -34.59 -12.13 15.70
N HIS A 45 -33.35 -12.54 15.43
CA HIS A 45 -32.17 -12.15 16.22
C HIS A 45 -31.90 -10.62 16.19
N LEU A 46 -32.22 -9.95 15.08
CA LEU A 46 -31.99 -8.51 14.93
C LEU A 46 -33.04 -7.68 15.69
N VAL A 47 -34.24 -8.21 15.92
CA VAL A 47 -35.35 -7.52 16.57
C VAL A 47 -35.42 -7.83 18.07
N GLN A 48 -34.99 -9.01 18.50
CA GLN A 48 -35.13 -9.50 19.87
C GLN A 48 -34.51 -8.57 20.94
N ASP A 49 -33.45 -7.84 20.59
CA ASP A 49 -32.73 -6.92 21.50
C ASP A 49 -33.17 -5.44 21.36
N GLN A 50 -34.23 -5.15 20.60
CA GLN A 50 -34.65 -3.78 20.28
C GLN A 50 -35.99 -3.41 20.95
N ALA A 51 -36.20 -2.11 21.17
CA ALA A 51 -37.48 -1.58 21.69
C ALA A 51 -38.66 -1.76 20.69
N PHE A 52 -38.35 -2.06 19.42
CA PHE A 52 -39.32 -2.30 18.37
C PHE A 52 -39.95 -3.69 18.50
N LYS A 53 -41.25 -3.75 18.80
CA LYS A 53 -42.02 -5.00 18.80
C LYS A 53 -42.57 -5.30 17.42
N LEU A 54 -42.17 -6.44 16.84
CA LEU A 54 -42.72 -6.92 15.58
C LEU A 54 -44.26 -7.10 15.69
N PRO A 55 -45.07 -6.61 14.73
CA PRO A 55 -46.50 -6.86 14.73
C PRO A 55 -46.83 -8.36 14.69
N LEU A 56 -47.89 -8.78 15.39
CA LEU A 56 -48.27 -10.19 15.54
C LEU A 56 -48.40 -10.93 14.21
N PHE A 57 -48.94 -10.26 13.19
CA PHE A 57 -49.05 -10.80 11.83
C PHE A 57 -47.69 -11.24 11.27
N TRP A 58 -46.66 -10.39 11.37
CA TRP A 58 -45.32 -10.69 10.86
C TRP A 58 -44.62 -11.79 11.66
N GLN A 59 -44.91 -11.91 12.95
CA GLN A 59 -44.44 -13.03 13.77
C GLN A 59 -45.04 -14.35 13.30
N GLN A 60 -46.36 -14.41 13.09
CA GLN A 60 -47.06 -15.61 12.63
C GLN A 60 -46.60 -16.04 11.23
N VAL A 61 -46.50 -15.08 10.30
CA VAL A 61 -45.99 -15.34 8.94
C VAL A 61 -44.54 -15.85 9.00
N GLY A 62 -43.69 -15.22 9.82
CA GLY A 62 -42.30 -15.66 10.02
C GLY A 62 -42.21 -17.10 10.53
N TRP A 63 -42.93 -17.45 11.59
CA TRP A 63 -42.94 -18.82 12.13
C TRP A 63 -43.52 -19.84 11.15
N GLY A 64 -44.51 -19.44 10.33
CA GLY A 64 -45.02 -20.26 9.23
C GLY A 64 -43.96 -20.56 8.17
N ILE A 65 -43.23 -19.53 7.72
CA ILE A 65 -42.11 -19.68 6.76
C ILE A 65 -40.99 -20.53 7.38
N TYR A 66 -40.61 -20.29 8.63
CA TYR A 66 -39.61 -21.08 9.34
C TYR A 66 -40.00 -22.56 9.39
N SER A 67 -41.23 -22.86 9.80
CA SER A 67 -41.72 -24.25 9.92
C SER A 67 -41.76 -24.97 8.57
N LEU A 68 -42.22 -24.29 7.52
CA LEU A 68 -42.28 -24.83 6.17
C LEU A 68 -40.87 -25.11 5.62
N THR A 69 -39.97 -24.14 5.72
CA THR A 69 -38.60 -24.26 5.21
C THR A 69 -37.78 -25.30 5.98
N LEU A 70 -37.93 -25.35 7.31
CA LEU A 70 -37.38 -26.39 8.17
C LEU A 70 -37.87 -27.78 7.73
N PHE A 71 -39.18 -27.95 7.55
CA PHE A 71 -39.78 -29.21 7.10
C PHE A 71 -39.20 -29.66 5.75
N VAL A 72 -39.09 -28.75 4.78
CA VAL A 72 -38.51 -29.05 3.47
C VAL A 72 -37.06 -29.51 3.61
N LEU A 73 -36.22 -28.79 4.36
CA LEU A 73 -34.82 -29.16 4.57
C LEU A 73 -34.67 -30.52 5.27
N VAL A 74 -35.48 -30.79 6.31
CA VAL A 74 -35.52 -32.07 7.02
C VAL A 74 -35.87 -33.22 6.07
N VAL A 75 -36.94 -33.06 5.29
CA VAL A 75 -37.38 -34.08 4.32
C VAL A 75 -36.31 -34.31 3.26
N GLN A 76 -35.70 -33.26 2.71
CA GLN A 76 -34.64 -33.41 1.72
C GLN A 76 -33.40 -34.11 2.32
N LEU A 77 -32.91 -33.66 3.47
CA LEU A 77 -31.74 -34.22 4.14
C LEU A 77 -31.96 -35.70 4.54
N SER A 78 -33.16 -36.05 5.01
CA SER A 78 -33.52 -37.42 5.44
C SER A 78 -33.31 -38.47 4.33
N LYS A 79 -33.36 -38.07 3.06
CA LYS A 79 -33.23 -38.98 1.92
C LYS A 79 -31.83 -39.60 1.82
N PHE A 80 -30.79 -38.88 2.25
CA PHE A 80 -29.39 -39.30 2.07
C PHE A 80 -28.52 -39.23 3.34
N ILE A 81 -28.92 -38.51 4.39
CA ILE A 81 -28.08 -38.29 5.59
C ILE A 81 -27.50 -39.57 6.20
N VAL A 82 -26.19 -39.62 6.38
CA VAL A 82 -25.49 -40.67 7.14
C VAL A 82 -24.62 -40.06 8.25
N PRO A 83 -24.16 -40.83 9.26
CA PRO A 83 -23.30 -40.32 10.32
C PRO A 83 -22.04 -39.59 9.81
N LYS A 84 -21.48 -40.02 8.66
CA LYS A 84 -20.34 -39.35 8.03
C LYS A 84 -20.66 -37.93 7.56
N ASP A 85 -21.91 -37.62 7.22
CA ASP A 85 -22.31 -36.28 6.78
C ASP A 85 -22.44 -35.33 7.96
N VAL A 86 -22.89 -35.82 9.11
CA VAL A 86 -22.86 -35.06 10.38
C VAL A 86 -21.42 -34.70 10.74
N LEU A 87 -20.48 -35.65 10.60
CA LEU A 87 -19.06 -35.39 10.81
C LEU A 87 -18.52 -34.31 9.85
N LYS A 88 -18.92 -34.31 8.57
CA LYS A 88 -18.52 -33.26 7.61
C LYS A 88 -19.01 -31.89 8.03
N VAL A 89 -20.26 -31.77 8.49
CA VAL A 89 -20.81 -30.50 8.99
C VAL A 89 -20.08 -30.07 10.26
N GLY A 90 -19.76 -30.99 11.17
CA GLY A 90 -18.96 -30.73 12.37
C GLY A 90 -17.54 -30.24 12.04
N ILE A 91 -16.87 -30.86 11.08
CA ILE A 91 -15.56 -30.39 10.59
C ILE A 91 -15.69 -29.01 9.92
N GLY A 92 -16.74 -28.81 9.11
CA GLY A 92 -17.02 -27.52 8.48
C GLY A 92 -17.23 -26.41 9.51
N TYR A 93 -17.95 -26.69 10.58
CA TYR A 93 -18.12 -25.80 11.73
C TYR A 93 -16.78 -25.45 12.38
N LEU A 94 -15.93 -26.45 12.68
CA LEU A 94 -14.60 -26.21 13.26
C LEU A 94 -13.69 -25.36 12.36
N ILE A 95 -13.65 -25.65 11.06
CA ILE A 95 -12.89 -24.86 10.08
C ILE A 95 -13.39 -23.41 10.07
N TYR A 96 -14.71 -23.23 10.09
CA TYR A 96 -15.31 -21.90 10.14
C TYR A 96 -14.96 -21.16 11.44
N LEU A 97 -15.04 -21.80 12.61
CA LEU A 97 -14.65 -21.16 13.88
C LEU A 97 -13.20 -20.68 13.84
N VAL A 98 -12.27 -21.53 13.40
CA VAL A 98 -10.85 -21.17 13.27
C VAL A 98 -10.67 -20.02 12.27
N SER A 99 -11.36 -20.06 11.13
CA SER A 99 -11.26 -19.00 10.11
C SER A 99 -11.84 -17.68 10.58
N SER A 100 -13.02 -17.67 11.20
CA SER A 100 -13.66 -16.47 11.75
C SER A 100 -12.80 -15.87 12.86
N TYR A 101 -12.27 -16.70 13.76
CA TYR A 101 -11.38 -16.23 14.82
C TYR A 101 -10.06 -15.69 14.29
N PHE A 102 -9.48 -16.30 13.26
CA PHE A 102 -8.26 -15.79 12.64
C PHE A 102 -8.48 -14.43 11.98
N LEU A 103 -9.65 -14.19 11.39
CA LEU A 103 -10.05 -12.87 10.90
C LEU A 103 -10.21 -11.86 12.05
N LEU A 104 -10.80 -12.27 13.19
CA LEU A 104 -10.88 -11.42 14.38
C LEU A 104 -9.50 -11.03 14.90
N VAL A 105 -8.57 -12.00 14.98
CA VAL A 105 -7.17 -11.76 15.36
C VAL A 105 -6.52 -10.76 14.40
N THR A 106 -6.71 -10.94 13.09
CA THR A 106 -6.15 -10.02 12.10
C THR A 106 -6.72 -8.60 12.24
N ARG A 107 -8.03 -8.46 12.49
CA ARG A 107 -8.69 -7.16 12.72
C ARG A 107 -8.21 -6.44 13.97
N ASN A 108 -7.74 -7.19 14.97
CA ASN A 108 -7.24 -6.66 16.24
C ASN A 108 -5.72 -6.72 16.35
N ILE A 109 -5.01 -6.87 15.23
CA ILE A 109 -3.56 -6.95 15.27
C ILE A 109 -2.93 -5.66 15.81
N ASN A 110 -3.54 -4.50 15.56
CA ASN A 110 -3.11 -3.23 16.12
C ASN A 110 -3.67 -2.95 17.53
N ASN A 111 -4.44 -3.87 18.12
CA ASN A 111 -5.02 -3.68 19.44
C ASN A 111 -4.08 -4.23 20.53
N PRO A 112 -3.43 -3.38 21.35
CA PRO A 112 -2.51 -3.83 22.40
C PRO A 112 -3.22 -4.63 23.51
N ASP A 113 -4.52 -4.38 23.73
CA ASP A 113 -5.32 -5.05 24.76
C ASP A 113 -5.92 -6.38 24.30
N PHE A 114 -5.85 -6.67 23.00
CA PHE A 114 -6.40 -7.90 22.44
C PHE A 114 -5.49 -9.10 22.71
N LYS A 115 -5.94 -9.97 23.62
CA LYS A 115 -5.27 -11.25 23.91
C LYS A 115 -5.87 -12.35 23.06
N TRP A 116 -5.12 -12.83 22.05
CA TRP A 116 -5.57 -13.86 21.12
C TRP A 116 -5.87 -15.22 21.79
N GLU A 117 -5.34 -15.47 22.98
CA GLU A 117 -5.58 -16.70 23.75
C GLU A 117 -6.90 -16.67 24.53
N ALA A 118 -7.53 -15.51 24.67
CA ALA A 118 -8.76 -15.32 25.45
C ALA A 118 -10.01 -15.77 24.67
N TRP A 119 -10.05 -17.02 24.21
CA TRP A 119 -11.05 -17.55 23.27
C TRP A 119 -12.50 -17.29 23.70
N SER A 120 -12.85 -17.60 24.95
CA SER A 120 -14.22 -17.38 25.46
C SER A 120 -14.59 -15.90 25.54
N LYS A 121 -13.66 -15.04 25.99
CA LYS A 121 -13.89 -13.59 26.08
C LYS A 121 -14.05 -12.96 24.69
N ASN A 122 -13.31 -13.48 23.72
CA ASN A 122 -13.30 -12.98 22.35
C ASN A 122 -14.40 -13.61 21.47
N GLY A 123 -15.31 -14.41 22.05
CA GLY A 123 -16.44 -14.99 21.32
C GLY A 123 -16.06 -16.08 20.32
N PHE A 124 -15.06 -16.92 20.61
CA PHE A 124 -14.64 -18.00 19.70
C PHE A 124 -15.77 -19.01 19.38
N TYR A 125 -16.66 -19.28 20.34
CA TYR A 125 -17.68 -20.32 20.21
C TYR A 125 -18.99 -19.76 19.65
N GLU A 126 -19.21 -19.94 18.34
CA GLU A 126 -20.46 -19.52 17.68
C GLU A 126 -21.56 -20.57 17.85
N THR A 127 -22.63 -20.21 18.57
CA THR A 127 -23.73 -21.15 18.91
C THR A 127 -25.07 -20.81 18.28
N ASN A 128 -25.23 -19.64 17.65
CA ASN A 128 -26.53 -19.07 17.24
C ASN A 128 -27.35 -20.00 16.32
N PHE A 129 -26.70 -20.70 15.38
CA PHE A 129 -27.40 -21.61 14.46
C PHE A 129 -27.43 -23.08 14.94
N LEU A 130 -26.67 -23.44 15.99
CA LEU A 130 -26.54 -24.83 16.44
C LEU A 130 -27.87 -25.46 16.90
N PRO A 131 -28.80 -24.76 17.59
CA PRO A 131 -30.10 -25.32 17.94
C PRO A 131 -30.91 -25.73 16.71
N THR A 132 -31.01 -24.83 15.72
CA THR A 132 -31.71 -25.09 14.46
C THR A 132 -31.05 -26.23 13.68
N LEU A 133 -29.71 -26.23 13.60
CA LEU A 133 -28.96 -27.29 12.95
C LEU A 133 -29.21 -28.66 13.61
N SER A 134 -29.17 -28.70 14.94
CA SER A 134 -29.41 -29.92 15.72
C SER A 134 -30.83 -30.44 15.51
N LEU A 135 -31.82 -29.54 15.47
CA LEU A 135 -33.21 -29.87 15.16
C LEU A 135 -33.36 -30.46 13.75
N ILE A 136 -32.75 -29.83 12.73
CA ILE A 136 -32.77 -30.33 11.35
C ILE A 136 -32.17 -31.73 11.27
N VAL A 137 -30.99 -31.95 11.87
CA VAL A 137 -30.28 -33.23 11.83
C VAL A 137 -31.05 -34.32 12.57
N LEU A 138 -31.54 -34.04 13.77
CA LEU A 138 -32.30 -34.99 14.59
C LEU A 138 -33.59 -35.42 13.89
N LEU A 139 -34.39 -34.45 13.42
CA LEU A 139 -35.62 -34.74 12.68
C LEU A 139 -35.34 -35.49 11.38
N ALA A 140 -34.24 -35.18 10.68
CA ALA A 140 -33.88 -35.88 9.44
C ALA A 140 -33.57 -37.37 9.71
N PHE A 141 -32.88 -37.71 10.80
CA PHE A 141 -32.68 -39.11 11.20
C PHE A 141 -33.98 -39.80 11.60
N LEU A 142 -34.86 -39.12 12.36
CA LEU A 142 -36.16 -39.66 12.75
C LEU A 142 -37.05 -39.95 11.53
N VAL A 143 -37.14 -39.01 10.58
CA VAL A 143 -37.88 -39.18 9.32
C VAL A 143 -37.27 -40.32 8.49
N LYS A 144 -35.93 -40.40 8.41
CA LYS A 144 -35.24 -41.50 7.72
C LYS A 144 -35.55 -42.85 8.34
N TYR A 145 -35.55 -42.95 9.67
CA TYR A 145 -35.88 -44.18 10.39
C TYR A 145 -37.35 -44.55 10.20
N ALA A 146 -38.27 -43.59 10.31
CA ALA A 146 -39.70 -43.80 10.07
C ALA A 146 -39.97 -44.30 8.63
N PHE A 147 -39.34 -43.72 7.61
CA PHE A 147 -39.47 -44.18 6.22
C PHE A 147 -38.90 -45.58 5.99
N ARG A 148 -37.88 -45.98 6.75
CA ARG A 148 -37.37 -47.36 6.75
C ARG A 148 -38.34 -48.33 7.41
N ALA A 149 -38.85 -47.98 8.59
CA ALA A 149 -39.82 -48.80 9.33
C ALA A 149 -41.12 -49.04 8.54
N LEU A 150 -41.60 -48.02 7.81
CA LEU A 150 -42.80 -48.10 6.99
C LEU A 150 -42.59 -48.77 5.61
N GLY A 151 -41.40 -49.30 5.31
CA GLY A 151 -41.08 -49.92 4.02
C GLY A 151 -41.08 -48.96 2.82
N LEU A 152 -41.22 -47.65 3.05
CA LEU A 152 -41.26 -46.59 2.04
C LEU A 152 -39.88 -46.27 1.45
N HIS A 153 -38.81 -46.77 2.08
CA HIS A 153 -37.41 -46.51 1.70
C HIS A 153 -37.07 -46.86 0.24
N ARG A 154 -37.61 -47.97 -0.29
CA ARG A 154 -37.37 -48.41 -1.69
C ARG A 154 -38.02 -47.49 -2.73
N LYS A 155 -39.02 -46.68 -2.36
CA LYS A 155 -39.69 -45.70 -3.23
C LYS A 155 -39.11 -44.29 -3.13
N SER A 156 -38.25 -43.96 -2.16
CA SER A 156 -37.67 -42.61 -2.04
C SER A 156 -36.25 -42.47 -2.61
N GLN A 157 -35.45 -43.55 -2.62
CA GLN A 157 -34.04 -43.52 -3.04
C GLN A 157 -33.81 -43.66 -4.56
N ARG A 158 -34.80 -44.10 -5.33
CA ARG A 158 -34.68 -44.34 -6.78
C ARG A 158 -34.60 -43.08 -7.66
N TYR A 159 -34.55 -41.88 -7.07
CA TYR A 159 -34.99 -40.64 -7.73
C TYR A 159 -34.04 -39.42 -7.57
N LEU A 160 -32.87 -39.56 -6.95
CA LEU A 160 -31.86 -38.49 -6.87
C LEU A 160 -30.47 -39.09 -7.15
N PRO A 161 -29.58 -38.42 -7.92
CA PRO A 161 -28.18 -38.80 -7.98
C PRO A 161 -27.61 -38.69 -6.56
N GLU A 162 -27.30 -39.84 -5.93
CA GLU A 162 -27.04 -39.96 -4.49
C GLU A 162 -25.89 -39.10 -3.95
N TYR A 163 -25.00 -38.59 -4.82
CA TYR A 163 -23.70 -38.09 -4.39
C TYR A 163 -23.50 -36.57 -4.49
N GLU A 164 -23.84 -35.92 -5.61
CA GLU A 164 -23.70 -34.45 -5.76
C GLU A 164 -24.74 -33.66 -4.96
N SER A 165 -25.92 -34.25 -4.75
CA SER A 165 -27.03 -33.65 -4.00
C SER A 165 -26.77 -33.52 -2.49
N ASN A 166 -25.91 -34.37 -1.93
CA ASN A 166 -25.59 -34.37 -0.51
C ASN A 166 -24.69 -33.18 -0.12
N HIS A 167 -23.61 -32.93 -0.88
CA HIS A 167 -22.69 -31.82 -0.54
C HIS A 167 -23.34 -30.44 -0.59
N PHE A 168 -24.29 -30.23 -1.51
CA PHE A 168 -24.99 -28.94 -1.61
C PHE A 168 -25.80 -28.61 -0.36
N ILE A 169 -26.62 -29.53 0.16
CA ILE A 169 -27.39 -29.25 1.38
C ILE A 169 -26.48 -29.09 2.60
N LEU A 170 -25.36 -29.83 2.67
CA LEU A 170 -24.40 -29.68 3.77
C LEU A 170 -23.71 -28.32 3.68
N ALA A 171 -23.39 -27.85 2.47
CA ALA A 171 -22.88 -26.51 2.24
C ALA A 171 -23.89 -25.42 2.63
N CYS A 172 -25.19 -25.61 2.34
CA CYS A 172 -26.27 -24.76 2.83
C CYS A 172 -26.30 -24.69 4.37
N LEU A 173 -26.16 -25.83 5.05
CA LEU A 173 -26.11 -25.87 6.51
C LEU A 173 -24.86 -25.17 7.07
N ILE A 174 -23.68 -25.44 6.52
CA ILE A 174 -22.42 -24.78 6.95
C ILE A 174 -22.47 -23.27 6.66
N GLY A 175 -22.97 -22.87 5.50
CA GLY A 175 -23.13 -21.46 5.17
C GLY A 175 -24.14 -20.74 6.07
N SER A 176 -25.16 -21.44 6.56
CA SER A 176 -26.09 -20.91 7.56
C SER A 176 -25.43 -20.69 8.92
N ILE A 177 -24.45 -21.52 9.32
CA ILE A 177 -23.63 -21.29 10.51
C ILE A 177 -22.85 -19.98 10.34
N ALA A 178 -22.12 -19.82 9.23
CA ALA A 178 -21.32 -18.62 8.98
C ALA A 178 -22.15 -17.33 8.89
N LEU A 179 -23.38 -17.43 8.40
CA LEU A 179 -24.30 -16.29 8.32
C LEU A 179 -24.80 -15.83 9.70
N HIS A 180 -24.82 -16.72 10.69
CA HIS A 180 -25.25 -16.44 12.06
C HIS A 180 -24.09 -16.15 13.02
N ASP A 181 -22.91 -15.81 12.48
CA ASP A 181 -21.77 -15.29 13.25
C ASP A 181 -22.19 -14.10 14.12
N SER A 182 -21.82 -14.10 15.39
CA SER A 182 -22.17 -13.02 16.32
C SER A 182 -21.65 -11.65 15.87
N GLN A 183 -20.47 -11.58 15.26
CA GLN A 183 -19.88 -10.32 14.79
C GLN A 183 -20.56 -9.83 13.52
N LEU A 184 -20.87 -10.74 12.59
CA LEU A 184 -21.63 -10.39 11.39
C LEU A 184 -23.04 -9.89 11.74
N LEU A 185 -23.70 -10.56 12.69
CA LEU A 185 -25.00 -10.14 13.19
C LEU A 185 -24.94 -8.75 13.83
N GLY A 186 -23.89 -8.45 14.61
CA GLY A 186 -23.64 -7.11 15.14
C GLY A 186 -23.50 -6.06 14.04
N GLN A 187 -22.68 -6.32 13.02
CA GLN A 187 -22.50 -5.38 11.90
C GLN A 187 -23.77 -5.16 11.09
N ILE A 188 -24.55 -6.22 10.83
CA ILE A 188 -25.84 -6.11 10.12
C ILE A 188 -26.85 -5.35 10.97
N ARG A 189 -26.86 -5.58 12.29
CA ARG A 189 -27.70 -4.87 13.24
C ARG A 189 -27.42 -3.37 13.21
N ASP A 190 -26.16 -2.97 13.30
CA ASP A 190 -25.79 -1.55 13.32
C ASP A 190 -26.17 -0.85 12.00
N ASN A 191 -25.97 -1.52 10.86
CA ASN A 191 -26.32 -0.97 9.55
C ASN A 191 -27.84 -0.90 9.31
N LEU A 192 -28.62 -1.82 9.87
CA LEU A 192 -30.07 -1.90 9.64
C LEU A 192 -30.91 -1.27 10.75
N ALA A 193 -30.32 -0.93 11.90
CA ALA A 193 -31.00 -0.30 13.03
C ALA A 193 -31.85 0.93 12.66
N PRO A 194 -31.41 1.84 11.76
CA PRO A 194 -32.22 2.99 11.36
C PRO A 194 -33.57 2.61 10.72
N PHE A 195 -33.66 1.43 10.09
CA PHE A 195 -34.86 0.97 9.38
C PHE A 195 -35.83 0.18 10.28
N LEU A 196 -35.47 -0.09 11.54
CA LEU A 196 -36.28 -0.84 12.50
C LEU A 196 -37.36 0.04 13.16
N ASN A 197 -38.27 0.57 12.34
CA ASN A 197 -39.45 1.31 12.78
C ASN A 197 -40.66 0.94 11.91
N ALA A 198 -41.88 1.26 12.39
CA ALA A 198 -43.12 0.81 11.74
C ALA A 198 -43.28 1.31 10.30
N GLN A 199 -42.72 2.49 9.96
CA GLN A 199 -42.84 3.08 8.63
C GLN A 199 -41.84 2.48 7.64
N GLN A 200 -40.64 2.14 8.09
CA GLN A 200 -39.54 1.65 7.24
C GLN A 200 -39.33 0.13 7.34
N PHE A 201 -40.20 -0.58 8.07
CA PHE A 201 -40.13 -2.04 8.21
C PHE A 201 -40.10 -2.81 6.88
N PRO A 202 -40.85 -2.44 5.82
CA PRO A 202 -40.72 -3.10 4.51
C PRO A 202 -39.32 -2.93 3.90
N SER A 203 -38.71 -1.75 4.05
CA SER A 203 -37.34 -1.49 3.60
C SER A 203 -36.31 -2.29 4.40
N PHE A 204 -36.51 -2.41 5.72
CA PHE A 204 -35.71 -3.31 6.57
C PHE A 204 -35.75 -4.75 6.05
N VAL A 205 -36.94 -5.29 5.78
CA VAL A 205 -37.10 -6.67 5.27
C VAL A 205 -36.42 -6.84 3.92
N LEU A 206 -36.56 -5.88 3.00
CA LEU A 206 -35.93 -5.95 1.68
C LEU A 206 -34.41 -5.90 1.76
N LEU A 207 -33.85 -4.96 2.53
CA LEU A 207 -32.40 -4.82 2.72
C LEU A 207 -31.82 -6.06 3.40
N LEU A 208 -32.49 -6.57 4.44
CA LEU A 208 -32.11 -7.80 5.10
C LEU A 208 -32.15 -8.99 4.13
N ALA A 209 -33.21 -9.11 3.31
CA ALA A 209 -33.32 -10.16 2.30
C ALA A 209 -32.16 -10.12 1.29
N ILE A 210 -31.78 -8.94 0.81
CA ILE A 210 -30.63 -8.77 -0.10
C ILE A 210 -29.33 -9.19 0.59
N LEU A 211 -29.09 -8.72 1.82
CA LEU A 211 -27.88 -9.06 2.60
C LEU A 211 -27.79 -10.56 2.89
N VAL A 212 -28.89 -11.18 3.33
CA VAL A 212 -29.00 -12.62 3.57
C VAL A 212 -28.70 -13.38 2.29
N PHE A 213 -29.31 -12.99 1.17
CA PHE A 213 -29.10 -13.66 -0.12
C PHE A 213 -27.62 -13.61 -0.54
N MET A 214 -27.01 -12.42 -0.51
CA MET A 214 -25.61 -12.22 -0.93
C MET A 214 -24.63 -12.97 -0.03
N CYS A 215 -24.76 -12.84 1.30
CA CYS A 215 -23.87 -13.50 2.24
C CYS A 215 -24.04 -15.02 2.20
N LEU A 216 -25.28 -15.52 2.18
CA LEU A 216 -25.56 -16.95 2.11
C LEU A 216 -25.01 -17.54 0.80
N LEU A 217 -25.20 -16.86 -0.34
CA LEU A 217 -24.64 -17.30 -1.61
C LEU A 217 -23.12 -17.45 -1.53
N ALA A 218 -22.42 -16.43 -1.01
CA ALA A 218 -20.97 -16.45 -0.84
C ALA A 218 -20.52 -17.61 0.07
N PHE A 219 -21.13 -17.74 1.25
CA PHE A 219 -20.78 -18.79 2.21
C PHE A 219 -21.10 -20.20 1.71
N VAL A 220 -22.21 -20.39 1.01
CA VAL A 220 -22.58 -21.69 0.43
C VAL A 220 -21.65 -22.06 -0.71
N VAL A 221 -21.27 -21.13 -1.57
CA VAL A 221 -20.27 -21.37 -2.63
C VAL A 221 -18.94 -21.79 -2.01
N LEU A 222 -18.47 -21.08 -0.99
CA LEU A 222 -17.22 -21.41 -0.30
C LEU A 222 -17.29 -22.76 0.44
N ALA A 223 -18.37 -23.02 1.19
CA ALA A 223 -18.56 -24.27 1.89
C ALA A 223 -18.65 -25.47 0.91
N ASN A 224 -19.35 -25.29 -0.21
CA ASN A 224 -19.44 -26.31 -1.26
C ASN A 224 -18.07 -26.54 -1.93
N ALA A 225 -17.31 -25.48 -2.17
CA ALA A 225 -15.94 -25.58 -2.69
C ALA A 225 -15.02 -26.32 -1.72
N CYS A 226 -15.10 -26.05 -0.41
CA CYS A 226 -14.32 -26.76 0.60
C CYS A 226 -14.69 -28.26 0.68
N LEU A 227 -15.99 -28.58 0.74
CA LEU A 227 -16.46 -29.97 0.82
C LEU A 227 -16.04 -30.80 -0.41
N ASN A 228 -16.24 -30.25 -1.61
CA ASN A 228 -15.85 -30.92 -2.85
C ASN A 228 -14.33 -30.90 -3.06
N GLY A 229 -13.65 -29.81 -2.68
CA GLY A 229 -12.21 -29.67 -2.76
C GLY A 229 -11.49 -30.71 -1.90
N LEU A 230 -11.90 -30.88 -0.63
CA LEU A 230 -11.35 -31.92 0.25
C LEU A 230 -11.57 -33.33 -0.31
N ARG A 231 -12.73 -33.57 -0.94
CA ARG A 231 -12.99 -34.84 -1.64
C ARG A 231 -12.01 -35.01 -2.80
N ASP A 232 -11.87 -34.01 -3.66
CA ASP A 232 -11.06 -34.10 -4.87
C ASP A 232 -9.57 -34.25 -4.51
N LEU A 233 -9.10 -33.54 -3.48
CA LEU A 233 -7.78 -33.71 -2.88
C LEU A 233 -7.55 -35.12 -2.38
N LYS A 234 -8.52 -35.71 -1.65
CA LYS A 234 -8.43 -37.11 -1.18
C LYS A 234 -8.33 -38.11 -2.34
N HIS A 235 -8.95 -37.82 -3.48
CA HIS A 235 -8.87 -38.65 -4.68
C HIS A 235 -7.68 -38.29 -5.58
N ASN A 236 -6.81 -37.37 -5.13
CA ASN A 236 -5.65 -36.90 -5.86
C ASN A 236 -6.01 -36.28 -7.22
N ARG A 237 -7.09 -35.48 -7.28
CA ARG A 237 -7.64 -34.89 -8.51
C ARG A 237 -7.71 -33.37 -8.43
N PRO A 238 -7.22 -32.63 -9.43
CA PRO A 238 -7.38 -31.18 -9.48
C PRO A 238 -8.84 -30.84 -9.82
N SER A 239 -9.36 -29.76 -9.23
CA SER A 239 -10.70 -29.25 -9.53
C SER A 239 -10.84 -27.77 -9.24
N VAL A 240 -11.87 -27.14 -9.82
CA VAL A 240 -12.19 -25.73 -9.57
C VAL A 240 -12.59 -25.51 -8.11
N ASN A 241 -13.26 -26.48 -7.49
CA ASN A 241 -13.61 -26.43 -6.06
C ASN A 241 -12.35 -26.37 -5.18
N LEU A 242 -11.34 -27.16 -5.52
CA LEU A 242 -10.07 -27.16 -4.82
C LEU A 242 -9.30 -25.84 -5.00
N VAL A 243 -9.36 -25.24 -6.20
CA VAL A 243 -8.83 -23.90 -6.47
C VAL A 243 -9.51 -22.85 -5.59
N ILE A 244 -10.85 -22.79 -5.59
CA ILE A 244 -11.61 -21.82 -4.77
C ILE A 244 -11.29 -21.99 -3.29
N ALA A 245 -11.33 -23.22 -2.76
CA ALA A 245 -11.06 -23.48 -1.35
C ALA A 245 -9.63 -23.06 -0.94
N THR A 246 -8.63 -23.37 -1.77
CA THR A 246 -7.23 -23.01 -1.44
C THR A 246 -6.88 -21.56 -1.72
N SER A 247 -7.50 -20.90 -2.71
CA SER A 247 -7.39 -19.45 -2.88
C SER A 247 -7.96 -18.72 -1.66
N ALA A 248 -9.07 -19.18 -1.08
CA ALA A 248 -9.63 -18.59 0.13
C ALA A 248 -8.70 -18.79 1.34
N LEU A 249 -8.08 -19.97 1.47
CA LEU A 249 -7.08 -20.24 2.50
C LEU A 249 -5.84 -19.36 2.36
N PHE A 250 -5.28 -19.24 1.15
CA PHE A 250 -4.14 -18.36 0.91
C PHE A 250 -4.46 -16.89 1.13
N ALA A 251 -5.64 -16.43 0.70
CA ALA A 251 -6.10 -15.08 0.99
C ALA A 251 -6.17 -14.83 2.50
N LEU A 252 -6.71 -15.78 3.28
CA LEU A 252 -6.79 -15.69 4.73
C LEU A 252 -5.40 -15.56 5.38
N VAL A 253 -4.46 -16.44 5.01
CA VAL A 253 -3.10 -16.44 5.56
C VAL A 253 -2.34 -15.18 5.16
N PHE A 254 -2.34 -14.82 3.87
CA PHE A 254 -1.59 -13.67 3.39
C PHE A 254 -2.21 -12.34 3.81
N ASN A 255 -3.52 -12.27 4.02
CA ASN A 255 -4.14 -11.12 4.65
C ASN A 255 -3.56 -10.86 6.05
N TYR A 256 -3.37 -11.92 6.85
CA TYR A 256 -2.74 -11.79 8.17
C TYR A 256 -1.26 -11.44 8.08
N THR A 257 -0.46 -12.15 7.28
CA THR A 257 0.99 -11.92 7.24
C THR A 257 1.38 -10.57 6.65
N LEU A 258 0.65 -10.08 5.64
CA LEU A 258 0.85 -8.72 5.12
C LEU A 258 0.50 -7.67 6.18
N GLN A 259 -0.60 -7.88 6.90
CA GLN A 259 -1.03 -6.96 7.96
C GLN A 259 -0.07 -6.97 9.16
N LEU A 260 0.49 -8.13 9.50
CA LEU A 260 1.53 -8.27 10.52
C LEU A 260 2.77 -7.45 10.17
N GLY A 261 3.14 -7.42 8.89
CA GLY A 261 4.28 -6.65 8.41
C GLY A 261 4.14 -5.13 8.54
N VAL A 262 2.95 -4.59 8.83
CA VAL A 262 2.67 -3.14 8.97
C VAL A 262 2.10 -2.76 10.34
N GLN A 263 2.18 -3.67 11.32
CA GLN A 263 1.63 -3.50 12.66
C GLN A 263 2.39 -2.43 13.48
N GLU A 264 1.66 -1.61 14.25
CA GLU A 264 2.26 -0.69 15.23
C GLU A 264 1.60 -0.74 16.63
N LYS A 265 0.52 -1.52 16.81
CA LYS A 265 -0.20 -1.63 18.10
C LYS A 265 -0.79 -0.31 18.63
N VAL A 266 -1.21 0.56 17.72
CA VAL A 266 -1.94 1.79 18.02
C VAL A 266 -3.23 1.84 17.19
N ASP A 267 -4.29 2.48 17.71
CA ASP A 267 -5.47 2.77 16.91
C ASP A 267 -5.32 4.10 16.16
N LEU A 268 -6.10 4.27 15.09
CA LEU A 268 -6.29 5.54 14.43
C LEU A 268 -7.77 5.88 14.40
N LEU A 269 -8.13 7.00 15.03
CA LEU A 269 -9.52 7.48 15.12
C LEU A 269 -10.48 6.44 15.74
N GLY A 270 -10.01 5.64 16.70
CA GLY A 270 -10.80 4.58 17.33
C GLY A 270 -10.86 3.27 16.53
N TYR A 271 -10.10 3.14 15.43
CA TYR A 271 -10.07 1.94 14.60
C TYR A 271 -8.67 1.31 14.58
N TYR A 272 -8.62 -0.01 14.76
CA TYR A 272 -7.40 -0.80 14.53
C TYR A 272 -7.20 -1.20 13.07
N LEU A 273 -8.29 -1.20 12.29
CA LEU A 273 -8.38 -1.45 10.86
C LEU A 273 -9.69 -0.83 10.37
N PHE A 274 -9.67 -0.12 9.24
CA PHE A 274 -10.87 0.55 8.75
C PHE A 274 -11.89 -0.43 8.18
N PRO A 275 -13.19 -0.10 8.28
CA PRO A 275 -14.24 -0.94 7.73
C PRO A 275 -14.04 -1.23 6.24
N GLY A 276 -14.08 -2.52 5.87
CA GLY A 276 -13.88 -2.97 4.50
C GLY A 276 -12.43 -3.30 4.11
N ALA A 277 -11.43 -2.83 4.87
CA ALA A 277 -10.01 -3.03 4.56
C ALA A 277 -9.65 -4.52 4.43
N SER A 278 -9.93 -5.33 5.46
CA SER A 278 -9.61 -6.76 5.43
C SER A 278 -10.38 -7.51 4.34
N LEU A 279 -11.65 -7.16 4.12
CA LEU A 279 -12.47 -7.84 3.10
C LEU A 279 -11.99 -7.51 1.69
N PHE A 280 -11.61 -6.25 1.44
CA PHE A 280 -11.00 -5.84 0.19
C PHE A 280 -9.71 -6.61 -0.09
N GLN A 281 -8.78 -6.64 0.88
CA GLN A 281 -7.53 -7.38 0.74
C GLN A 281 -7.75 -8.88 0.50
N LEU A 282 -8.69 -9.51 1.23
CA LEU A 282 -9.06 -10.91 1.03
C LEU A 282 -9.57 -11.16 -0.40
N ILE A 283 -10.44 -10.31 -0.92
CA ILE A 283 -11.01 -10.45 -2.27
C ILE A 283 -9.90 -10.33 -3.33
N ILE A 284 -9.04 -9.30 -3.23
CA ILE A 284 -7.95 -9.10 -4.19
C ILE A 284 -6.97 -10.27 -4.16
N LEU A 285 -6.53 -10.72 -2.98
CA LEU A 285 -5.64 -11.87 -2.83
C LEU A 285 -6.27 -13.18 -3.35
N PHE A 286 -7.56 -13.39 -3.07
CA PHE A 286 -8.31 -14.53 -3.60
C PHE A 286 -8.33 -14.54 -5.13
N LEU A 287 -8.64 -13.40 -5.75
CA LEU A 287 -8.71 -13.27 -7.20
C LEU A 287 -7.33 -13.44 -7.84
N LEU A 288 -6.28 -12.86 -7.26
CA LEU A 288 -4.89 -13.05 -7.71
C LEU A 288 -4.50 -14.54 -7.67
N ALA A 289 -4.82 -15.25 -6.59
CA ALA A 289 -4.57 -16.69 -6.50
C ALA A 289 -5.32 -17.47 -7.60
N VAL A 290 -6.60 -17.15 -7.85
CA VAL A 290 -7.39 -17.77 -8.94
C VAL A 290 -6.77 -17.50 -10.32
N VAL A 291 -6.25 -16.29 -10.57
CA VAL A 291 -5.54 -15.97 -11.83
C VAL A 291 -4.30 -16.84 -11.98
N VAL A 292 -3.47 -16.97 -10.94
CA VAL A 292 -2.25 -17.81 -10.99
C VAL A 292 -2.59 -19.27 -11.24
N TYR A 293 -3.59 -19.82 -10.55
CA TYR A 293 -4.10 -21.16 -10.84
C TYR A 293 -4.57 -21.31 -12.29
N SER A 294 -5.20 -20.27 -12.84
CA SER A 294 -5.76 -20.30 -14.18
C SER A 294 -4.73 -20.13 -15.29
N ILE A 295 -3.66 -19.38 -15.07
CA ILE A 295 -2.55 -19.27 -16.02
C ILE A 295 -1.76 -20.57 -16.07
N ILE A 296 -1.41 -21.13 -14.90
CA ILE A 296 -0.57 -22.34 -14.81
C ILE A 296 -1.36 -23.61 -15.18
N ASN A 297 -2.65 -23.64 -14.84
CA ASN A 297 -3.57 -24.76 -15.06
C ASN A 297 -3.05 -26.12 -14.53
N GLN A 298 -2.18 -26.10 -13.52
CA GLN A 298 -1.69 -27.26 -12.79
C GLN A 298 -1.76 -26.95 -11.30
N TYR A 299 -2.62 -27.66 -10.58
CA TYR A 299 -2.97 -27.32 -9.20
C TYR A 299 -1.73 -27.28 -8.29
N PHE A 300 -0.99 -28.38 -8.17
CA PHE A 300 0.11 -28.48 -7.22
C PHE A 300 1.21 -27.43 -7.48
N SER A 301 1.66 -27.30 -8.74
CA SER A 301 2.68 -26.33 -9.13
C SER A 301 2.23 -24.89 -8.84
N ALA A 302 0.96 -24.56 -9.13
CA ALA A 302 0.41 -23.24 -8.85
C ALA A 302 0.27 -22.97 -7.35
N SER A 303 -0.18 -23.94 -6.55
CA SER A 303 -0.28 -23.80 -5.09
C SER A 303 1.07 -23.51 -4.46
N ILE A 304 2.11 -24.22 -4.90
CA ILE A 304 3.47 -24.04 -4.41
C ILE A 304 4.04 -22.67 -4.82
N LEU A 305 3.77 -22.22 -6.05
CA LEU A 305 4.16 -20.88 -6.48
C LEU A 305 3.46 -19.79 -5.66
N ILE A 306 2.14 -19.89 -5.46
CA ILE A 306 1.37 -18.92 -4.67
C ILE A 306 1.89 -18.88 -3.24
N LEU A 307 2.15 -20.05 -2.64
CA LEU A 307 2.71 -20.14 -1.29
C LEU A 307 4.08 -19.46 -1.20
N GLY A 308 4.99 -19.77 -2.13
CA GLY A 308 6.33 -19.19 -2.19
C GLY A 308 6.32 -17.68 -2.40
N LEU A 309 5.59 -17.21 -3.42
CA LEU A 309 5.48 -15.78 -3.73
C LEU A 309 4.83 -15.00 -2.59
N GLY A 310 3.69 -15.46 -2.05
CA GLY A 310 3.03 -14.75 -0.96
C GLY A 310 3.86 -14.70 0.32
N THR A 311 4.66 -15.75 0.59
CA THR A 311 5.61 -15.75 1.72
C THR A 311 6.72 -14.73 1.50
N VAL A 312 7.35 -14.73 0.33
CA VAL A 312 8.41 -13.75 -0.01
C VAL A 312 7.87 -12.33 0.05
N LEU A 313 6.69 -12.07 -0.51
CA LEU A 313 6.05 -10.75 -0.47
C LEU A 313 5.75 -10.30 0.97
N SER A 314 5.29 -11.21 1.84
CA SER A 314 5.01 -10.89 3.24
C SER A 314 6.28 -10.56 4.03
N ILE A 315 7.35 -11.35 3.81
CA ILE A 315 8.65 -11.12 4.45
C ILE A 315 9.26 -9.81 3.94
N ALA A 316 9.28 -9.59 2.63
CA ALA A 316 9.81 -8.37 2.01
C ALA A 316 9.07 -7.13 2.51
N ASN A 317 7.73 -7.19 2.60
CA ASN A 317 6.92 -6.12 3.16
C ASN A 317 7.29 -5.80 4.61
N SER A 318 7.46 -6.82 5.46
CA SER A 318 7.84 -6.62 6.86
C SER A 318 9.26 -6.06 7.01
N ILE A 319 10.23 -6.51 6.20
CA ILE A 319 11.60 -6.00 6.22
C ILE A 319 11.61 -4.54 5.78
N LYS A 320 10.97 -4.22 4.65
CA LYS A 320 10.93 -2.85 4.12
C LYS A 320 10.27 -1.89 5.12
N MET A 321 9.15 -2.31 5.71
CA MET A 321 8.46 -1.53 6.73
C MET A 321 9.36 -1.24 7.95
N ALA A 322 10.06 -2.26 8.45
CA ALA A 322 10.96 -2.11 9.60
C ALA A 322 12.18 -1.21 9.31
N MET A 323 12.63 -1.13 8.05
CA MET A 323 13.79 -0.32 7.67
C MET A 323 13.46 1.12 7.31
N ARG A 324 12.29 1.36 6.70
CA ARG A 324 11.96 2.62 6.01
C ARG A 324 10.63 3.22 6.39
N ASN A 325 9.89 2.61 7.32
CA ASN A 325 8.49 2.93 7.60
C ASN A 325 7.64 3.07 6.31
N GLU A 326 7.90 2.19 5.33
CA GLU A 326 7.21 2.18 4.04
C GLU A 326 6.90 0.72 3.66
N PRO A 327 5.66 0.39 3.27
CA PRO A 327 5.29 -0.95 2.84
C PRO A 327 5.88 -1.29 1.47
N LEU A 328 5.75 -2.55 1.05
CA LEU A 328 6.11 -2.98 -0.29
C LEU A 328 5.15 -2.36 -1.31
N LEU A 329 5.65 -1.53 -2.23
CA LEU A 329 4.88 -0.81 -3.24
C LEU A 329 5.01 -1.46 -4.62
N ILE A 330 4.14 -1.06 -5.56
CA ILE A 330 4.21 -1.57 -6.94
C ILE A 330 5.49 -1.08 -7.65
N THR A 331 5.95 0.11 -7.30
CA THR A 331 7.16 0.73 -7.83
C THR A 331 8.42 -0.03 -7.46
N ASP A 332 8.43 -0.74 -6.32
CA ASP A 332 9.55 -1.57 -5.90
C ASP A 332 9.83 -2.73 -6.88
N PHE A 333 8.81 -3.19 -7.63
CA PHE A 333 9.00 -4.23 -8.64
C PHE A 333 9.79 -3.73 -9.85
N VAL A 334 9.91 -2.42 -10.06
CA VAL A 334 10.81 -1.84 -11.07
C VAL A 334 12.27 -2.14 -10.69
N TRP A 335 12.60 -2.11 -9.40
CA TRP A 335 13.94 -2.40 -8.88
C TRP A 335 14.31 -3.89 -8.93
N LEU A 336 13.39 -4.81 -9.25
CA LEU A 336 13.76 -6.20 -9.53
C LEU A 336 14.72 -6.35 -10.72
N LYS A 337 14.80 -5.33 -11.59
CA LYS A 337 15.83 -5.26 -12.63
C LYS A 337 17.23 -4.98 -12.06
N GLU A 338 17.32 -4.51 -10.82
CA GLU A 338 18.53 -4.13 -10.10
C GLU A 338 18.73 -5.02 -8.85
N LEU A 339 18.78 -6.34 -9.07
CA LEU A 339 18.93 -7.35 -8.02
C LEU A 339 20.09 -7.08 -7.04
N HIS A 340 21.18 -6.44 -7.49
CA HIS A 340 22.31 -6.08 -6.64
C HIS A 340 21.93 -5.07 -5.55
N LEU A 341 21.09 -4.09 -5.88
CA LEU A 341 20.58 -3.09 -4.94
C LEU A 341 19.65 -3.73 -3.92
N VAL A 342 18.75 -4.62 -4.35
CA VAL A 342 17.89 -5.37 -3.42
C VAL A 342 18.72 -6.25 -2.47
N MET A 343 19.84 -6.81 -2.96
CA MET A 343 20.77 -7.61 -2.14
C MET A 343 21.58 -6.80 -1.13
N SER A 344 21.85 -5.51 -1.36
CA SER A 344 22.60 -4.69 -0.39
C SER A 344 21.76 -4.30 0.84
N PHE A 345 20.44 -4.30 0.71
CA PHE A 345 19.51 -3.94 1.79
C PHE A 345 19.11 -5.10 2.71
N VAL A 346 19.38 -6.35 2.31
CA VAL A 346 18.95 -7.54 3.05
C VAL A 346 20.16 -8.25 3.63
N ASP A 347 20.05 -8.72 4.88
CA ASP A 347 21.07 -9.57 5.48
C ASP A 347 21.42 -10.75 4.55
N LYS A 348 22.71 -10.97 4.31
CA LYS A 348 23.16 -11.97 3.34
C LYS A 348 22.67 -13.38 3.71
N ASN A 349 22.63 -13.73 4.99
CA ASN A 349 22.14 -15.03 5.43
C ASN A 349 20.64 -15.16 5.17
N LEU A 350 19.86 -14.12 5.49
CA LEU A 350 18.43 -14.06 5.19
C LEU A 350 18.16 -14.20 3.68
N PHE A 351 18.94 -13.52 2.84
CA PHE A 351 18.86 -13.67 1.39
C PHE A 351 19.15 -15.12 0.96
N TYR A 352 20.23 -15.73 1.45
CA TYR A 352 20.53 -17.13 1.15
C TYR A 352 19.45 -18.09 1.65
N TYR A 353 18.85 -17.84 2.81
CA TYR A 353 17.71 -18.62 3.30
C TYR A 353 16.48 -18.48 2.39
N LEU A 354 16.15 -17.27 1.94
CA LEU A 354 15.03 -17.02 1.04
C LEU A 354 15.24 -17.67 -0.34
N VAL A 355 16.43 -17.54 -0.92
CA VAL A 355 16.77 -18.19 -2.19
C VAL A 355 16.78 -19.71 -2.05
N SER A 356 17.37 -20.24 -0.98
CA SER A 356 17.38 -21.69 -0.71
C SER A 356 15.96 -22.22 -0.52
N LEU A 357 15.10 -21.48 0.18
CA LEU A 357 13.69 -21.80 0.33
C LEU A 357 12.99 -21.81 -1.04
N LEU A 358 13.17 -20.78 -1.87
CA LEU A 358 12.58 -20.71 -3.21
C LEU A 358 13.05 -21.86 -4.11
N LEU A 359 14.33 -22.20 -4.08
CA LEU A 359 14.89 -23.32 -4.84
C LEU A 359 14.37 -24.67 -4.33
N LEU A 360 14.29 -24.87 -3.01
CA LEU A 360 13.71 -26.06 -2.39
C LEU A 360 12.24 -26.21 -2.78
N VAL A 361 11.47 -25.11 -2.73
CA VAL A 361 10.07 -25.03 -3.10
C VAL A 361 9.89 -25.35 -4.59
N ALA A 362 10.72 -24.81 -5.48
CA ALA A 362 10.72 -25.11 -6.90
C ALA A 362 11.11 -26.56 -7.21
N ALA A 363 12.10 -27.11 -6.49
CA ALA A 363 12.53 -28.50 -6.61
C ALA A 363 11.42 -29.46 -6.15
N LEU A 364 10.79 -29.20 -4.99
CA LEU A 364 9.64 -29.96 -4.50
C LEU A 364 8.46 -29.88 -5.47
N ALA A 365 8.17 -28.69 -6.04
CA ALA A 365 7.17 -28.53 -7.09
C ALA A 365 7.48 -29.44 -8.29
N TYR A 366 8.71 -29.38 -8.80
CA TYR A 366 9.13 -30.16 -9.97
C TYR A 366 9.08 -31.68 -9.72
N LEU A 367 9.55 -32.13 -8.56
CA LEU A 367 9.63 -33.55 -8.20
C LEU A 367 8.25 -34.15 -7.93
N LEU A 368 7.37 -33.40 -7.25
CA LEU A 368 6.08 -33.92 -6.79
C LEU A 368 4.92 -33.61 -7.75
N ARG A 369 5.09 -32.75 -8.77
CA ARG A 369 4.00 -32.39 -9.74
C ARG A 369 3.32 -33.58 -10.42
N LYS A 370 4.01 -34.71 -10.60
CA LYS A 370 3.45 -35.92 -11.21
C LYS A 370 2.80 -36.87 -10.19
N ARG A 371 3.02 -36.64 -8.89
CA ARG A 371 2.57 -37.51 -7.79
C ARG A 371 1.41 -36.89 -7.01
N LEU A 372 1.49 -35.59 -6.72
CA LEU A 372 0.49 -34.85 -5.95
C LEU A 372 -0.44 -34.09 -6.89
N VAL A 373 -1.72 -34.44 -6.83
CA VAL A 373 -2.85 -33.87 -7.58
C VAL A 373 -2.52 -33.69 -9.08
N PRO A 374 -2.14 -34.77 -9.79
CA PRO A 374 -1.71 -34.68 -11.17
C PRO A 374 -2.86 -34.32 -12.11
N GLY A 375 -2.54 -33.59 -13.18
CA GLY A 375 -3.48 -33.25 -14.26
C GLY A 375 -3.79 -31.75 -14.35
N LYS A 376 -4.71 -31.42 -15.27
CA LYS A 376 -5.16 -30.04 -15.49
C LYS A 376 -6.37 -29.72 -14.61
N ILE A 377 -6.42 -28.49 -14.10
CA ILE A 377 -7.56 -27.97 -13.35
C ILE A 377 -8.77 -27.84 -14.28
N TYR A 378 -8.54 -27.26 -15.46
CA TYR A 378 -9.55 -27.06 -16.49
C TYR A 378 -9.33 -28.06 -17.63
N SER A 379 -10.38 -28.83 -17.91
CA SER A 379 -10.37 -29.83 -18.98
C SER A 379 -10.34 -29.19 -20.38
N THR A 380 -10.87 -27.98 -20.54
CA THR A 380 -10.93 -27.25 -21.80
C THR A 380 -10.42 -25.82 -21.64
N TRP A 381 -9.71 -25.33 -22.66
CA TRP A 381 -9.17 -23.96 -22.68
C TRP A 381 -10.28 -22.89 -22.65
N GLN A 382 -11.46 -23.18 -23.17
CA GLN A 382 -12.63 -22.28 -23.11
C GLN A 382 -13.08 -22.00 -21.67
N LYS A 383 -13.10 -23.02 -20.80
CA LYS A 383 -13.42 -22.85 -19.37
C LYS A 383 -12.35 -22.04 -18.65
N GLN A 384 -11.09 -22.31 -18.98
CA GLN A 384 -9.94 -21.57 -18.45
C GLN A 384 -10.04 -20.08 -18.84
N LEU A 385 -10.29 -19.78 -20.12
CA LEU A 385 -10.47 -18.40 -20.59
C LEU A 385 -11.69 -17.73 -19.98
N ALA A 386 -12.82 -18.43 -19.84
CA ALA A 386 -14.01 -17.86 -19.21
C ALA A 386 -13.71 -17.39 -17.79
N ILE A 387 -12.95 -18.17 -17.01
CA ILE A 387 -12.57 -17.80 -15.64
C ILE A 387 -11.57 -16.64 -15.63
N VAL A 388 -10.53 -16.69 -16.48
CA VAL A 388 -9.59 -15.57 -16.61
C VAL A 388 -10.32 -14.30 -16.97
N PHE A 389 -11.21 -14.34 -17.97
CA PHE A 389 -12.02 -13.21 -18.40
C PHE A 389 -12.93 -12.70 -17.27
N SER A 390 -13.64 -13.57 -16.56
CA SER A 390 -14.48 -13.16 -15.43
C SER A 390 -13.69 -12.46 -14.33
N VAL A 391 -12.52 -12.98 -13.96
CA VAL A 391 -11.66 -12.35 -12.95
C VAL A 391 -11.07 -11.04 -13.45
N SER A 392 -10.61 -10.99 -14.70
CA SER A 392 -10.12 -9.76 -15.34
C SER A 392 -11.20 -8.68 -15.40
N MET A 393 -12.46 -9.02 -15.67
CA MET A 393 -13.57 -8.07 -15.64
C MET A 393 -13.79 -7.46 -14.25
N VAL A 394 -13.60 -8.23 -13.17
CA VAL A 394 -13.65 -7.70 -11.80
C VAL A 394 -12.50 -6.73 -11.57
N PHE A 395 -11.27 -7.08 -11.95
CA PHE A 395 -10.13 -6.15 -11.84
C PHE A 395 -10.32 -4.87 -12.66
N ILE A 396 -10.83 -4.99 -13.90
CA ILE A 396 -11.15 -3.82 -14.75
C ILE A 396 -12.24 -2.98 -14.11
N GLY A 397 -13.26 -3.59 -13.51
CA GLY A 397 -14.32 -2.87 -12.80
C GLY A 397 -13.76 -2.08 -11.61
N VAL A 398 -12.95 -2.72 -10.76
CA VAL A 398 -12.27 -2.04 -9.64
C VAL A 398 -11.37 -0.92 -10.14
N PHE A 399 -10.57 -1.18 -11.18
CA PHE A 399 -9.70 -0.20 -11.80
C PHE A 399 -10.48 1.03 -12.30
N TYR A 400 -11.57 0.82 -13.03
CA TYR A 400 -12.42 1.89 -13.55
C TYR A 400 -13.05 2.72 -12.43
N ILE A 401 -13.51 2.08 -11.35
CA ILE A 401 -14.10 2.76 -10.19
C ILE A 401 -13.09 3.72 -9.55
N PHE A 402 -11.87 3.27 -9.28
CA PHE A 402 -10.83 4.10 -8.67
C PHE A 402 -10.23 5.13 -9.66
N GLN A 403 -10.14 4.80 -10.94
CA GLN A 403 -9.70 5.77 -11.96
C GLN A 403 -10.70 6.91 -12.15
N SER A 404 -12.00 6.64 -11.90
CA SER A 404 -13.09 7.62 -12.05
C SER A 404 -13.32 8.44 -10.77
N GLU A 405 -12.39 8.39 -9.82
CA GLU A 405 -12.41 9.17 -8.59
C GLU A 405 -12.46 10.69 -8.88
N LYS A 406 -13.26 11.41 -8.09
CA LYS A 406 -13.37 12.87 -8.13
C LYS A 406 -13.27 13.41 -6.72
N ASP A 407 -12.44 14.44 -6.53
CA ASP A 407 -12.22 15.05 -5.21
C ASP A 407 -11.90 13.99 -4.14
N LYS A 408 -11.04 13.04 -4.51
CA LYS A 408 -10.62 11.88 -3.68
C LYS A 408 -11.73 10.89 -3.31
N ASN A 409 -12.92 11.02 -3.89
CA ASN A 409 -14.07 10.16 -3.65
C ASN A 409 -14.47 9.35 -4.89
N ILE A 410 -14.77 8.07 -4.68
CA ILE A 410 -15.38 7.20 -5.68
C ILE A 410 -16.91 7.27 -5.59
N GLN A 411 -17.60 6.69 -6.57
CA GLN A 411 -19.06 6.63 -6.56
C GLN A 411 -19.63 5.97 -5.28
N GLU A 412 -20.61 6.62 -4.67
CA GLU A 412 -21.30 6.14 -3.47
C GLU A 412 -22.11 4.86 -3.70
N GLY A 413 -22.31 4.11 -2.63
CA GLY A 413 -23.12 2.88 -2.64
C GLY A 413 -22.45 1.65 -3.27
N ILE A 414 -21.18 1.74 -3.67
CA ILE A 414 -20.40 0.59 -4.11
C ILE A 414 -19.96 -0.22 -2.88
N PRO A 415 -20.45 -1.47 -2.70
CA PRO A 415 -20.16 -2.27 -1.51
C PRO A 415 -18.66 -2.41 -1.26
N ILE A 416 -18.25 -2.26 0.00
CA ILE A 416 -16.84 -2.31 0.48
C ILE A 416 -16.04 -1.10 0.03
N LEU A 417 -15.98 -0.82 -1.27
CA LEU A 417 -15.10 0.19 -1.85
C LEU A 417 -15.46 1.60 -1.38
N SER A 418 -16.74 2.00 -1.42
CA SER A 418 -17.09 3.38 -1.04
C SER A 418 -16.80 3.64 0.43
N LYS A 419 -17.11 2.67 1.30
CA LYS A 419 -16.80 2.75 2.75
C LYS A 419 -15.30 2.80 3.02
N LEU A 420 -14.49 2.03 2.28
CA LEU A 420 -13.05 1.98 2.45
C LEU A 420 -12.36 3.25 1.91
N ASN A 421 -12.81 3.76 0.77
CA ASN A 421 -12.20 4.92 0.12
C ASN A 421 -12.70 6.26 0.68
N ASN A 422 -14.02 6.47 0.66
CA ASN A 422 -14.67 7.74 0.98
C ASN A 422 -14.90 7.93 2.49
N GLY A 423 -14.78 6.86 3.27
CA GLY A 423 -15.10 6.89 4.70
C GLY A 423 -14.15 7.77 5.51
N ILE A 424 -12.85 7.49 5.44
CA ILE A 424 -11.81 8.24 6.15
C ILE A 424 -10.66 8.50 5.18
N HIS A 425 -10.38 9.79 4.95
CA HIS A 425 -9.24 10.25 4.15
C HIS A 425 -8.00 10.36 5.03
N ILE A 426 -7.02 9.50 4.79
CA ILE A 426 -5.73 9.45 5.50
C ILE A 426 -4.57 9.41 4.51
N ASP A 427 -4.79 9.73 3.23
CA ASP A 427 -3.77 9.66 2.18
C ASP A 427 -2.55 10.54 2.51
N TYR A 428 -2.78 11.65 3.22
CA TYR A 428 -1.75 12.56 3.70
C TYR A 428 -0.86 11.99 4.84
N LEU A 429 -1.26 10.88 5.48
CA LEU A 429 -0.48 10.22 6.55
C LEU A 429 0.54 9.21 5.99
N GLY A 430 0.73 9.17 4.67
CA GLY A 430 1.73 8.34 4.00
C GLY A 430 1.37 6.86 3.84
N PHE A 431 2.23 6.11 3.15
CA PHE A 431 1.97 4.72 2.77
C PHE A 431 1.89 3.76 3.97
N ALA A 432 2.71 3.94 5.01
CA ALA A 432 2.69 3.10 6.21
C ALA A 432 1.30 3.08 6.86
N THR A 433 0.79 4.26 7.20
CA THR A 433 -0.53 4.45 7.82
C THR A 433 -1.64 3.91 6.93
N ASN A 434 -1.60 4.20 5.62
CA ASN A 434 -2.59 3.68 4.69
C ASN A 434 -2.56 2.14 4.59
N ALA A 435 -1.38 1.51 4.61
CA ALA A 435 -1.27 0.05 4.55
C ALA A 435 -1.81 -0.57 5.84
N ARG A 436 -1.49 0.05 6.97
CA ARG A 436 -1.90 -0.37 8.32
C ARG A 436 -3.41 -0.33 8.49
N TYR A 437 -4.09 0.73 8.05
CA TYR A 437 -5.53 0.90 8.30
C TYR A 437 -6.43 0.57 7.10
N LYS A 438 -5.98 0.76 5.86
CA LYS A 438 -6.76 0.46 4.63
C LYS A 438 -6.33 -0.80 3.88
N SER A 439 -5.18 -1.39 4.19
CA SER A 439 -4.54 -2.58 3.58
C SER A 439 -3.52 -2.32 2.46
N LEU A 440 -2.57 -3.24 2.29
CA LEU A 440 -1.54 -3.15 1.25
C LEU A 440 -2.14 -3.20 -0.16
N MET A 441 -3.12 -4.08 -0.36
CA MET A 441 -3.79 -4.20 -1.66
C MET A 441 -4.54 -2.91 -2.05
N TYR A 442 -5.02 -2.14 -1.08
CA TYR A 442 -5.65 -0.84 -1.34
C TYR A 442 -4.65 0.15 -1.94
N ILE A 443 -3.47 0.26 -1.33
CA ILE A 443 -2.38 1.11 -1.85
C ILE A 443 -2.00 0.69 -3.27
N TRP A 444 -1.82 -0.61 -3.50
CA TRP A 444 -1.46 -1.13 -4.82
C TRP A 444 -2.48 -0.76 -5.89
N VAL A 445 -3.77 -0.90 -5.59
CA VAL A 445 -4.81 -0.47 -6.53
C VAL A 445 -4.75 1.04 -6.76
N LYS A 446 -4.61 1.86 -5.71
CA LYS A 446 -4.48 3.32 -5.83
C LYS A 446 -3.28 3.74 -6.68
N GLN A 447 -2.11 3.11 -6.50
CA GLN A 447 -0.91 3.39 -7.31
C GLN A 447 -1.12 3.07 -8.80
N LEU A 448 -1.92 2.06 -9.14
CA LEU A 448 -2.21 1.72 -10.53
C LEU A 448 -3.24 2.64 -11.17
N THR A 449 -4.15 3.23 -10.39
CA THR A 449 -5.32 3.94 -10.91
C THR A 449 -5.21 5.45 -10.84
N ASN A 450 -4.51 5.99 -9.83
CA ASN A 450 -4.41 7.42 -9.64
C ASN A 450 -3.44 8.07 -10.63
N PRO A 451 -3.75 9.27 -11.15
CA PRO A 451 -2.77 10.04 -11.88
C PRO A 451 -1.66 10.51 -10.94
N VAL A 452 -0.48 10.74 -11.52
CA VAL A 452 0.71 11.26 -10.81
C VAL A 452 0.48 12.67 -10.27
N MET A 453 -0.35 13.47 -10.96
CA MET A 453 -0.73 14.82 -10.57
C MET A 453 -2.17 15.07 -11.03
N GLU A 454 -2.97 15.73 -10.19
CA GLU A 454 -4.32 16.14 -10.58
C GLU A 454 -4.25 17.25 -11.64
N LYS A 455 -5.19 17.22 -12.59
CA LYS A 455 -5.25 18.22 -13.66
C LYS A 455 -5.87 19.52 -13.12
N PRO A 456 -5.18 20.67 -13.16
CA PRO A 456 -5.80 21.96 -12.87
C PRO A 456 -6.99 22.23 -13.80
N HIS A 457 -8.10 22.73 -13.24
CA HIS A 457 -9.37 22.86 -13.95
C HIS A 457 -9.32 23.82 -15.15
N ASP A 458 -8.48 24.84 -15.07
CA ASP A 458 -8.24 25.89 -16.05
C ASP A 458 -7.00 25.63 -16.93
N TYR A 459 -6.36 24.46 -16.82
CA TYR A 459 -5.19 24.12 -17.64
C TYR A 459 -5.51 24.17 -19.14
N SER A 460 -4.93 25.15 -19.82
CA SER A 460 -5.01 25.37 -21.28
C SER A 460 -3.69 25.96 -21.82
N PHE A 461 -3.59 26.08 -23.14
CA PHE A 461 -2.46 26.76 -23.77
C PHE A 461 -2.40 28.24 -23.35
N GLU A 462 -3.55 28.92 -23.33
CA GLU A 462 -3.69 30.33 -22.97
C GLU A 462 -3.28 30.58 -21.50
N ALA A 463 -3.61 29.67 -20.58
CA ALA A 463 -3.19 29.77 -19.18
C ALA A 463 -1.66 29.74 -19.04
N ILE A 464 -1.00 28.81 -19.75
CA ILE A 464 0.48 28.71 -19.75
C ILE A 464 1.13 29.90 -20.46
N ALA A 465 0.53 30.41 -21.53
CA ALA A 465 0.98 31.61 -22.22
C ALA A 465 0.99 32.84 -21.31
N ASN A 466 -0.12 33.08 -20.61
CA ASN A 466 -0.26 34.20 -19.66
C ASN A 466 0.69 34.05 -18.47
N LEU A 467 0.91 32.83 -17.98
CA LEU A 467 1.89 32.54 -16.94
C LEU A 467 3.31 32.90 -17.42
N ALA A 468 3.69 32.48 -18.62
CA ALA A 468 5.01 32.76 -19.17
C ALA A 468 5.29 34.26 -19.30
N GLU A 469 4.33 35.03 -19.82
CA GLU A 469 4.44 36.50 -19.95
C GLU A 469 4.55 37.19 -18.58
N ARG A 470 3.72 36.77 -17.61
CA ARG A 470 3.75 37.32 -16.24
C ARG A 470 5.13 37.19 -15.62
N TYR A 471 5.69 35.97 -15.64
CA TYR A 471 6.96 35.72 -14.98
C TYR A 471 8.17 36.22 -15.77
N GLU A 472 8.03 36.50 -17.07
CA GLU A 472 9.04 37.26 -17.82
C GLU A 472 9.15 38.70 -17.31
N MET A 473 8.02 39.37 -17.05
CA MET A 473 8.01 40.70 -16.43
C MET A 473 8.52 40.67 -14.98
N GLU A 474 8.10 39.69 -14.18
CA GLU A 474 8.58 39.53 -12.80
C GLU A 474 10.10 39.29 -12.74
N ALA A 475 10.64 38.44 -13.61
CA ALA A 475 12.08 38.24 -13.70
C ALA A 475 12.81 39.54 -14.06
N ALA A 476 12.29 40.31 -15.01
CA ALA A 476 12.88 41.60 -15.37
C ALA A 476 12.87 42.59 -14.20
N GLN A 477 11.84 42.58 -13.36
CA GLN A 477 11.77 43.42 -12.16
C GLN A 477 12.76 42.96 -11.09
N ILE A 478 12.77 41.67 -10.73
CA ILE A 478 13.71 41.11 -9.74
C ILE A 478 15.16 41.39 -10.17
N ASN A 479 15.47 41.22 -11.45
CA ASN A 479 16.81 41.40 -12.00
C ASN A 479 17.31 42.86 -12.04
N GLN A 480 16.46 43.85 -11.74
CA GLN A 480 16.91 45.23 -11.53
C GLN A 480 17.65 45.39 -10.19
N GLU A 481 17.34 44.55 -9.21
CA GLU A 481 17.91 44.59 -7.86
C GLU A 481 19.01 43.53 -7.66
N ARG A 482 19.08 42.53 -8.55
CA ARG A 482 20.09 41.46 -8.54
C ARG A 482 21.29 41.81 -9.41
N GLU A 483 22.49 41.77 -8.81
CA GLU A 483 23.72 42.14 -9.51
C GLU A 483 24.54 40.95 -10.00
N GLN A 484 24.48 39.81 -9.30
CA GLN A 484 25.36 38.67 -9.57
C GLN A 484 24.78 37.74 -10.62
N SER A 485 25.65 36.92 -11.24
CA SER A 485 25.24 35.78 -12.05
C SER A 485 25.59 34.48 -11.33
N ILE A 486 24.66 33.52 -11.29
CA ILE A 486 24.93 32.21 -10.69
C ILE A 486 25.91 31.38 -11.55
N SER A 487 25.89 31.58 -12.87
CA SER A 487 26.80 30.91 -13.81
C SER A 487 28.28 31.34 -13.69
N GLU A 488 28.57 32.41 -12.96
CA GLU A 488 29.92 32.89 -12.68
C GLU A 488 30.49 32.36 -11.34
N GLN A 489 29.68 31.63 -10.57
CA GLN A 489 30.03 31.08 -9.26
C GLN A 489 30.27 29.57 -9.37
N THR A 490 30.75 28.94 -8.30
CA THR A 490 30.71 27.49 -8.14
C THR A 490 29.69 27.15 -7.08
N VAL A 491 28.78 26.23 -7.38
CA VAL A 491 27.66 25.86 -6.52
C VAL A 491 27.75 24.38 -6.15
N ILE A 492 27.62 24.08 -4.86
CA ILE A 492 27.75 22.72 -4.33
C ILE A 492 26.49 22.41 -3.52
N TYR A 493 25.67 21.49 -4.02
CA TYR A 493 24.53 20.95 -3.29
C TYR A 493 25.00 19.72 -2.54
N VAL A 494 24.93 19.76 -1.20
CA VAL A 494 25.27 18.65 -0.31
C VAL A 494 23.99 18.17 0.37
N LEU A 495 23.46 17.07 -0.16
CA LEU A 495 22.49 16.26 0.55
C LEU A 495 23.27 15.40 1.56
N SER A 496 23.18 15.77 2.83
CA SER A 496 23.77 15.05 3.95
C SER A 496 22.78 13.99 4.47
N GLU A 497 22.99 12.76 4.03
CA GLU A 497 22.11 11.61 4.30
C GLU A 497 21.69 11.52 5.77
N SER A 498 20.38 11.40 6.01
CA SER A 498 19.75 11.21 7.32
C SER A 498 20.14 12.23 8.40
N LEU A 499 20.67 13.41 8.05
CA LEU A 499 21.12 14.41 9.03
C LEU A 499 19.95 15.20 9.62
N SER A 500 19.76 15.09 10.93
CA SER A 500 18.86 15.95 11.70
C SER A 500 19.35 16.05 13.14
N ASN A 501 19.22 17.22 13.77
CA ASN A 501 19.65 17.40 15.15
C ASN A 501 18.82 16.55 16.13
N PRO A 502 19.42 15.53 16.80
CA PRO A 502 18.69 14.65 17.72
C PRO A 502 18.12 15.41 18.93
N LYS A 503 18.68 16.57 19.30
CA LYS A 503 18.17 17.41 20.39
C LYS A 503 16.77 18.00 20.11
N ARG A 504 16.31 17.99 18.85
CA ARG A 504 14.94 18.42 18.49
C ARG A 504 13.90 17.30 18.64
N VAL A 505 14.32 16.05 18.83
CA VAL A 505 13.41 14.93 18.98
C VAL A 505 12.90 14.88 20.43
N PRO A 506 11.58 14.92 20.67
CA PRO A 506 11.03 14.86 22.03
C PRO A 506 11.50 13.62 22.80
N GLY A 507 11.84 13.80 24.08
CA GLY A 507 12.29 12.71 24.95
C GLY A 507 13.70 12.18 24.65
N VAL A 508 14.43 12.72 23.67
CA VAL A 508 15.82 12.33 23.37
C VAL A 508 16.81 13.22 24.11
N THR A 509 17.82 12.59 24.72
CA THR A 509 18.97 13.25 25.35
C THR A 509 20.26 12.68 24.77
N VAL A 510 21.21 13.56 24.45
CA VAL A 510 22.56 13.19 23.98
C VAL A 510 23.59 13.78 24.93
N SER A 511 24.62 13.02 25.29
CA SER A 511 25.64 13.40 26.29
C SER A 511 26.43 14.65 25.91
N MET A 512 26.50 14.99 24.63
CA MET A 512 27.17 16.17 24.10
C MET A 512 26.49 16.72 22.85
N ASP A 513 26.88 17.92 22.41
CA ASP A 513 26.40 18.49 21.16
C ASP A 513 27.11 17.85 19.97
N VAL A 514 26.41 16.96 19.26
CA VAL A 514 26.97 16.23 18.12
C VAL A 514 26.93 17.02 16.81
N LEU A 515 26.34 18.22 16.80
CA LEU A 515 26.27 19.14 15.65
C LEU A 515 26.77 20.55 16.01
N GLU A 516 27.73 20.66 16.93
CA GLU A 516 28.22 21.96 17.43
C GLU A 516 28.71 22.87 16.30
N ASN A 517 29.53 22.34 15.38
CA ASN A 517 30.12 23.16 14.31
C ASN A 517 29.06 23.58 13.29
N ILE A 518 28.15 22.68 12.91
CA ILE A 518 27.02 22.99 12.03
C ILE A 518 26.12 24.04 12.67
N ASN A 519 25.84 23.97 13.98
CA ASN A 519 25.06 25.00 14.68
C ASN A 519 25.76 26.37 14.65
N GLN A 520 27.09 26.41 14.77
CA GLN A 520 27.87 27.65 14.63
C GLN A 520 27.80 28.22 13.20
N ILE A 521 27.92 27.37 12.16
CA ILE A 521 27.77 27.77 10.75
C ILE A 521 26.37 28.35 10.50
N LYS A 522 25.32 27.67 10.97
CA LYS A 522 23.93 28.14 10.86
C LYS A 522 23.73 29.50 11.53
N ALA A 523 24.44 29.80 12.62
CA ALA A 523 24.32 31.08 13.29
C ALA A 523 24.80 32.27 12.44
N THR A 524 25.75 32.07 11.52
CA THR A 524 26.40 33.14 10.75
C THR A 524 25.93 33.28 9.31
N THR A 525 25.07 32.37 8.82
CA THR A 525 24.65 32.36 7.42
C THR A 525 23.15 32.06 7.26
N THR A 526 22.61 32.17 6.04
CA THR A 526 21.20 31.80 5.75
C THR A 526 21.00 30.34 6.14
N SER A 527 20.10 30.06 7.07
CA SER A 527 19.89 28.71 7.58
C SER A 527 18.57 28.57 8.30
N GLY A 528 18.17 27.33 8.55
CA GLY A 528 16.94 27.04 9.27
C GLY A 528 16.65 25.55 9.35
N ILE A 529 15.37 25.23 9.23
CA ILE A 529 14.82 23.89 9.17
C ILE A 529 14.31 23.63 7.75
N MET A 530 14.52 22.42 7.24
CA MET A 530 13.91 21.96 6.02
C MET A 530 12.74 21.05 6.36
N GLN A 531 11.58 21.29 5.76
CA GLN A 531 10.46 20.35 5.72
C GLN A 531 10.78 19.26 4.68
N SER A 532 10.93 18.04 5.18
CA SER A 532 11.07 16.82 4.39
C SER A 532 9.72 16.23 4.04
N ASP A 533 9.66 15.54 2.91
CA ASP A 533 8.52 14.72 2.51
C ASP A 533 8.76 13.23 2.82
N GLY A 534 9.88 12.91 3.48
CA GLY A 534 10.31 11.56 3.79
C GLY A 534 10.65 11.37 5.27
N TYR A 535 10.53 10.13 5.74
CA TYR A 535 10.98 9.69 7.06
C TYR A 535 11.64 8.32 6.92
N GLY A 536 12.92 8.20 7.32
CA GLY A 536 13.70 6.97 7.13
C GLY A 536 13.98 6.59 5.66
N GLY A 537 13.72 7.51 4.73
CA GLY A 537 13.94 7.32 3.30
C GLY A 537 13.36 8.49 2.50
N GLY A 538 13.45 8.38 1.17
CA GLY A 538 12.90 9.39 0.25
C GLY A 538 13.95 10.33 -0.35
N THR A 539 15.24 10.09 -0.11
CA THR A 539 16.41 10.87 -0.58
C THR A 539 16.25 11.42 -2.00
N ALA A 540 15.88 10.56 -2.97
CA ALA A 540 15.72 10.95 -4.38
C ALA A 540 14.60 11.97 -4.62
N ASN A 541 13.60 12.07 -3.74
CA ASN A 541 12.53 13.06 -3.84
C ASN A 541 13.03 14.43 -3.41
N MET A 542 13.73 14.56 -2.27
CA MET A 542 14.34 15.82 -1.84
C MET A 542 15.45 16.26 -2.81
N GLU A 543 16.21 15.30 -3.35
CA GLU A 543 17.19 15.53 -4.42
C GLU A 543 16.52 16.14 -5.66
N PHE A 544 15.45 15.51 -6.18
CA PHE A 544 14.65 16.04 -7.29
C PHE A 544 14.14 17.46 -7.01
N GLN A 545 13.55 17.69 -5.83
CA GLN A 545 13.01 18.97 -5.43
C GLN A 545 14.11 20.03 -5.38
N SER A 546 15.28 19.72 -4.82
CA SER A 546 16.39 20.67 -4.74
C SER A 546 16.92 21.08 -6.12
N LEU A 547 17.07 20.13 -7.04
CA LEU A 547 17.58 20.41 -8.38
C LEU A 547 16.57 21.17 -9.23
N THR A 548 15.30 20.78 -9.16
CA THR A 548 14.25 21.29 -10.04
C THR A 548 13.53 22.50 -9.50
N GLY A 549 13.39 22.62 -8.18
CA GLY A 549 12.49 23.56 -7.52
C GLY A 549 11.01 23.19 -7.60
N LEU A 550 10.66 21.99 -8.07
CA LEU A 550 9.27 21.51 -8.15
C LEU A 550 8.90 20.75 -6.88
N PRO A 551 7.92 21.23 -6.08
CA PRO A 551 7.58 20.63 -4.80
C PRO A 551 6.87 19.28 -4.92
N PHE A 552 7.10 18.39 -3.94
CA PHE A 552 6.44 17.10 -3.89
C PHE A 552 4.95 17.22 -3.51
N TYR A 553 4.58 18.20 -2.69
CA TYR A 553 3.19 18.39 -2.23
C TYR A 553 2.16 18.63 -3.35
N ASN A 554 2.61 19.01 -4.56
CA ASN A 554 1.75 19.17 -5.74
C ASN A 554 1.48 17.84 -6.47
N PHE A 555 2.25 16.79 -6.22
CA PHE A 555 2.01 15.46 -6.78
C PHE A 555 1.02 14.66 -5.94
N SER A 556 0.48 13.61 -6.55
CA SER A 556 -0.45 12.70 -5.90
C SER A 556 0.23 11.95 -4.74
N PRO A 557 -0.45 11.76 -3.59
CA PRO A 557 0.10 10.99 -2.46
C PRO A 557 0.33 9.51 -2.79
N THR A 558 -0.08 9.04 -3.97
CA THR A 558 0.23 7.68 -4.46
C THR A 558 1.60 7.58 -5.13
N VAL A 559 2.27 8.69 -5.39
CA VAL A 559 3.65 8.73 -5.91
C VAL A 559 4.61 8.47 -4.76
N SER A 560 5.53 7.51 -4.92
CA SER A 560 6.56 7.20 -3.93
C SER A 560 7.92 7.76 -4.32
N THR A 561 8.30 7.66 -5.60
CA THR A 561 9.63 8.08 -6.08
C THR A 561 9.52 8.93 -7.35
N LEU A 562 9.80 10.23 -7.23
CA LEU A 562 9.71 11.21 -8.32
C LEU A 562 10.58 10.82 -9.52
N TYR A 563 11.82 10.38 -9.27
CA TYR A 563 12.74 9.92 -10.32
C TYR A 563 12.26 8.72 -11.14
N SER A 564 11.42 7.85 -10.56
CA SER A 564 10.94 6.64 -11.25
C SER A 564 9.54 6.82 -11.86
N GLU A 565 8.72 7.69 -11.28
CA GLU A 565 7.30 7.79 -11.63
C GLU A 565 6.91 9.08 -12.37
N VAL A 566 7.68 10.16 -12.12
CA VAL A 566 7.44 11.50 -12.68
C VAL A 566 8.43 11.80 -13.79
N VAL A 567 9.74 11.70 -13.53
CA VAL A 567 10.80 12.08 -14.47
C VAL A 567 10.65 11.43 -15.85
N PRO A 568 10.30 10.13 -15.99
CA PRO A 568 10.11 9.53 -17.31
C PRO A 568 8.96 10.12 -18.15
N LYS A 569 8.06 10.90 -17.52
CA LYS A 569 6.92 11.55 -18.18
C LYS A 569 7.17 13.03 -18.46
N MET A 570 8.19 13.63 -17.85
CA MET A 570 8.47 15.05 -17.97
C MET A 570 8.81 15.45 -19.40
N SER A 571 8.17 16.51 -19.88
CA SER A 571 8.49 17.15 -21.15
C SER A 571 9.68 18.11 -21.06
N VAL A 572 9.96 18.61 -19.85
CA VAL A 572 11.11 19.46 -19.49
C VAL A 572 11.55 19.07 -18.09
N PHE A 573 12.84 18.85 -17.87
CA PHE A 573 13.43 18.71 -16.54
C PHE A 573 14.19 20.02 -16.24
N PRO A 574 13.59 21.01 -15.54
CA PRO A 574 14.31 22.20 -15.16
C PRO A 574 15.37 21.82 -14.12
N SER A 575 16.61 22.29 -14.26
CA SER A 575 17.65 22.05 -13.26
C SER A 575 18.53 23.27 -13.07
N ILE A 576 18.89 23.58 -11.83
CA ILE A 576 19.91 24.61 -11.54
C ILE A 576 21.26 24.29 -12.18
N SER A 577 21.54 23.02 -12.44
CA SER A 577 22.74 22.60 -13.18
C SER A 577 22.81 23.15 -14.60
N ASP A 578 21.68 23.56 -15.19
CA ASP A 578 21.65 24.08 -16.56
C ASP A 578 22.40 25.40 -16.71
N ALA A 579 22.63 26.13 -15.61
CA ALA A 579 23.42 27.35 -15.55
C ALA A 579 24.94 27.14 -15.75
N PHE A 580 25.40 25.89 -15.86
CA PHE A 580 26.81 25.51 -15.90
C PHE A 580 27.12 24.68 -17.14
N GLU A 581 28.33 24.74 -17.68
CA GLU A 581 28.72 23.88 -18.80
C GLU A 581 28.75 22.40 -18.40
N GLY A 582 28.37 21.49 -19.31
CA GLY A 582 28.26 20.05 -19.03
C GLY A 582 29.53 19.43 -18.42
N ASP A 583 30.71 19.78 -18.96
CA ASP A 583 32.02 19.31 -18.47
C ASP A 583 32.36 19.83 -17.05
N ASN A 584 31.61 20.81 -16.56
CA ASN A 584 31.77 21.41 -15.23
C ASN A 584 30.62 21.01 -14.27
N ARG A 585 29.79 20.04 -14.65
CA ARG A 585 28.73 19.45 -13.82
C ARG A 585 29.19 18.09 -13.28
N TYR A 586 29.11 17.91 -11.97
CA TYR A 586 29.60 16.73 -11.26
C TYR A 586 28.49 16.16 -10.38
N VAL A 587 28.31 14.84 -10.40
CA VAL A 587 27.51 14.13 -9.39
C VAL A 587 28.40 13.18 -8.61
N LEU A 588 28.32 13.23 -7.28
CA LEU A 588 29.06 12.37 -6.38
C LEU A 588 28.08 11.63 -5.47
N HIS A 589 28.08 10.31 -5.55
CA HIS A 589 27.30 9.48 -4.63
C HIS A 589 28.01 8.13 -4.39
N PRO A 590 28.49 7.83 -3.17
CA PRO A 590 29.26 6.62 -2.90
C PRO A 590 28.38 5.37 -2.73
N SER A 591 27.49 5.14 -3.70
CA SER A 591 26.65 3.95 -3.85
C SER A 591 26.53 3.57 -5.33
N GLY A 592 25.60 2.68 -5.67
CA GLY A 592 25.33 2.26 -7.05
C GLY A 592 24.73 3.39 -7.90
N ALA A 593 25.26 3.58 -9.12
CA ALA A 593 24.79 4.61 -10.04
C ALA A 593 23.34 4.40 -10.54
N SER A 594 22.88 3.15 -10.58
CA SER A 594 21.53 2.82 -11.01
C SER A 594 20.46 3.12 -9.95
N ASN A 595 20.87 3.28 -8.69
CA ASN A 595 19.96 3.60 -7.58
C ASN A 595 19.12 4.82 -7.91
N TYR A 596 17.80 4.69 -7.75
CA TYR A 596 16.82 5.72 -8.09
C TYR A 596 16.93 6.26 -9.52
N ASN A 597 17.44 5.46 -10.47
CA ASN A 597 17.64 5.87 -11.87
C ASN A 597 18.63 7.05 -12.05
N ARG A 598 19.49 7.32 -11.05
CA ARG A 598 20.40 8.48 -11.06
C ARG A 598 21.30 8.53 -12.28
N TYR A 599 21.91 7.41 -12.67
CA TYR A 599 22.81 7.36 -13.83
C TYR A 599 22.15 7.94 -15.08
N ASN A 600 20.93 7.50 -15.39
CA ASN A 600 20.22 7.96 -16.58
C ASN A 600 19.79 9.42 -16.45
N ILE A 601 19.35 9.85 -15.26
CA ILE A 601 18.94 11.24 -15.01
C ILE A 601 20.12 12.19 -15.17
N TYR A 602 21.23 11.98 -14.46
CA TYR A 602 22.41 12.82 -14.55
C TYR A 602 23.07 12.78 -15.94
N SER A 603 23.04 11.63 -16.62
CA SER A 603 23.49 11.53 -18.01
C SER A 603 22.62 12.37 -18.95
N ASN A 604 21.29 12.33 -18.78
CA ASN A 604 20.36 13.13 -19.59
C ASN A 604 20.48 14.64 -19.29
N LEU A 605 20.85 15.00 -18.06
CA LEU A 605 21.19 16.37 -17.67
C LEU A 605 22.60 16.80 -18.11
N GLY A 606 23.33 15.95 -18.85
CA GLY A 606 24.62 16.30 -19.43
C GLY A 606 25.74 16.50 -18.41
N PHE A 607 25.72 15.77 -17.28
CA PHE A 607 26.82 15.82 -16.31
C PHE A 607 28.08 15.18 -16.88
N GLY A 608 29.22 15.89 -16.80
CA GLY A 608 30.50 15.46 -17.35
C GLY A 608 31.14 14.30 -16.57
N GLU A 609 31.02 14.33 -15.24
CA GLU A 609 31.54 13.30 -14.34
C GLU A 609 30.44 12.75 -13.42
N LEU A 610 30.30 11.42 -13.45
CA LEU A 610 29.32 10.66 -12.69
C LEU A 610 30.06 9.74 -11.71
N VAL A 611 30.43 10.27 -10.55
CA VAL A 611 31.28 9.61 -9.57
C VAL A 611 30.42 8.74 -8.65
N PHE A 612 30.48 7.43 -8.87
CA PHE A 612 29.74 6.44 -8.09
C PHE A 612 30.64 5.30 -7.63
N TRP A 613 30.28 4.63 -6.54
CA TRP A 613 30.98 3.44 -6.07
C TRP A 613 30.93 2.34 -7.15
N GLU A 614 29.74 2.07 -7.69
CA GLU A 614 29.50 1.05 -8.72
C GLU A 614 28.62 1.59 -9.85
N GLY A 615 28.72 1.01 -11.05
CA GLY A 615 27.82 1.33 -12.17
C GLY A 615 28.16 2.58 -12.99
N SER A 616 29.26 3.28 -12.71
CA SER A 616 29.79 4.38 -13.53
C SER A 616 31.29 4.23 -13.83
N LYS A 617 31.79 5.01 -14.81
CA LYS A 617 33.21 5.08 -15.19
C LYS A 617 34.06 5.85 -14.16
N ASP A 618 33.50 6.90 -13.56
CA ASP A 618 34.22 7.80 -12.64
C ASP A 618 34.12 7.27 -11.20
N LYS A 619 35.24 7.32 -10.46
CA LYS A 619 35.37 6.69 -9.15
C LYS A 619 35.88 7.66 -8.08
N PHE A 620 35.50 7.36 -6.84
CA PHE A 620 36.08 8.01 -5.67
C PHE A 620 37.54 7.59 -5.51
N SER A 621 38.40 8.55 -5.19
CA SER A 621 39.79 8.34 -4.77
C SER A 621 39.88 8.23 -3.25
N ASN A 622 40.98 7.67 -2.73
CA ASN A 622 41.37 7.74 -1.31
C ASN A 622 40.28 7.33 -0.30
N ILE A 623 39.52 6.30 -0.64
CA ILE A 623 38.27 5.96 0.05
C ILE A 623 38.51 5.53 1.50
N ARG A 624 37.91 6.26 2.43
CA ARG A 624 37.84 5.95 3.86
C ARG A 624 36.40 5.69 4.26
N LYS A 625 36.20 4.75 5.19
CA LYS A 625 34.89 4.45 5.77
C LYS A 625 34.77 5.02 7.16
N GLN A 626 33.57 5.49 7.49
CA GLN A 626 33.18 5.81 8.86
C GLN A 626 31.95 4.95 9.17
N GLY A 627 32.12 4.01 10.09
CA GLY A 627 31.16 2.92 10.27
C GLY A 627 31.09 1.97 9.06
N VAL A 628 29.89 1.68 8.56
CA VAL A 628 29.67 0.71 7.47
C VAL A 628 29.84 1.30 6.06
N SER A 629 29.66 2.62 5.95
CA SER A 629 29.58 3.37 4.69
C SER A 629 30.85 4.19 4.40
N VAL A 630 30.97 4.69 3.16
CA VAL A 630 32.00 5.68 2.80
C VAL A 630 31.78 6.95 3.62
N SER A 631 32.88 7.49 4.17
CA SER A 631 32.86 8.67 5.02
C SER A 631 32.50 9.95 4.25
N ASP A 632 31.86 10.90 4.93
CA ASP A 632 31.58 12.23 4.37
C ASP A 632 32.89 12.97 4.06
N GLU A 633 33.93 12.76 4.88
CA GLU A 633 35.29 13.26 4.64
C GLU A 633 35.82 12.83 3.26
N THR A 634 35.66 11.56 2.88
CA THR A 634 36.06 11.08 1.54
C THR A 634 35.28 11.78 0.43
N VAL A 635 33.98 12.01 0.65
CA VAL A 635 33.14 12.69 -0.34
C VAL A 635 33.59 14.14 -0.50
N TYR A 636 33.83 14.87 0.60
CA TYR A 636 34.31 16.25 0.59
C TYR A 636 35.70 16.39 -0.03
N ASP A 637 36.64 15.48 0.27
CA ASP A 637 37.94 15.45 -0.38
C ASP A 637 37.82 15.26 -1.89
N ASN A 638 36.90 14.42 -2.36
CA ASN A 638 36.68 14.18 -3.78
C ASN A 638 36.03 15.38 -4.50
N ILE A 639 35.29 16.23 -3.79
CA ILE A 639 34.86 17.55 -4.30
C ILE A 639 36.08 18.45 -4.45
N LEU A 640 36.90 18.57 -3.40
CA LEU A 640 38.08 19.43 -3.36
C LEU A 640 39.11 19.06 -4.43
N GLU A 641 39.32 17.77 -4.70
CA GLU A 641 40.19 17.28 -5.77
C GLU A 641 39.71 17.67 -7.18
N ARG A 642 38.40 17.92 -7.36
CA ARG A 642 37.77 18.28 -8.65
C ARG A 642 37.52 19.77 -8.79
N LEU A 643 37.67 20.55 -7.73
CA LEU A 643 37.49 21.99 -7.79
C LEU A 643 38.58 22.64 -8.63
N ASN A 644 38.16 23.55 -9.50
CA ASN A 644 39.04 24.36 -10.33
C ASN A 644 38.61 25.83 -10.22
N ALA A 645 39.48 26.67 -9.66
CA ALA A 645 39.19 28.09 -9.43
C ALA A 645 38.96 28.90 -10.72
N ASP A 646 39.49 28.44 -11.87
CA ASP A 646 39.30 29.09 -13.16
C ASP A 646 37.94 28.80 -13.80
N LYS A 647 37.15 27.89 -13.22
CA LYS A 647 35.88 27.42 -13.78
C LYS A 647 34.72 27.65 -12.84
N SER A 648 33.53 27.87 -13.41
CA SER A 648 32.26 27.79 -12.67
C SER A 648 31.74 26.37 -12.74
N GLN A 649 31.61 25.72 -11.59
CA GLN A 649 31.25 24.30 -11.49
C GLN A 649 29.97 24.10 -10.69
N PHE A 650 29.24 23.04 -11.01
CA PHE A 650 28.09 22.58 -10.24
C PHE A 650 28.33 21.17 -9.71
N PHE A 651 28.14 20.98 -8.41
CA PHE A 651 28.24 19.67 -7.75
C PHE A 651 26.89 19.29 -7.16
N SER A 652 26.34 18.14 -7.56
CA SER A 652 25.25 17.46 -6.87
C SER A 652 25.82 16.31 -6.05
N VAL A 653 25.80 16.45 -4.72
CA VAL A 653 26.48 15.52 -3.81
C VAL A 653 25.45 14.87 -2.90
N ILE A 654 25.47 13.53 -2.87
CA ILE A 654 24.60 12.72 -2.03
C ILE A 654 25.47 11.81 -1.18
N THR A 655 25.58 12.10 0.12
CA THR A 655 26.44 11.32 1.03
C THR A 655 25.79 9.98 1.40
N MET A 656 26.51 9.13 2.15
CA MET A 656 26.01 7.80 2.61
C MET A 656 26.45 7.44 4.04
N GLN A 657 27.31 8.25 4.68
CA GLN A 657 27.94 7.89 5.96
C GLN A 657 26.90 7.54 7.03
N ASN A 658 25.85 8.36 7.12
CA ASN A 658 24.82 8.25 8.15
C ASN A 658 23.60 7.44 7.69
N HIS A 659 23.71 6.67 6.60
CA HIS A 659 22.67 5.74 6.18
C HIS A 659 22.63 4.51 7.09
N ALA A 660 21.45 3.89 7.26
CA ALA A 660 21.31 2.64 8.01
C ALA A 660 22.09 1.47 7.36
N PRO A 661 22.61 0.50 8.12
CA PRO A 661 22.63 0.41 9.59
C PRO A 661 23.73 1.29 10.23
N TRP A 662 23.41 1.93 11.35
CA TRP A 662 24.35 2.76 12.11
C TRP A 662 25.24 1.90 13.01
N SER A 663 26.54 1.92 12.78
CA SER A 663 27.53 1.23 13.63
C SER A 663 28.92 1.79 13.37
N VAL A 664 29.53 2.38 14.40
CA VAL A 664 30.82 3.07 14.37
C VAL A 664 31.60 2.93 15.68
N GLY A 665 30.94 2.76 16.81
CA GLY A 665 31.50 2.54 18.15
C GLY A 665 32.22 3.74 18.78
N ASN A 666 32.61 4.74 17.98
CA ASN A 666 33.38 5.91 18.42
C ASN A 666 32.80 7.21 17.86
N PRO A 667 32.94 8.35 18.56
CA PRO A 667 33.59 8.52 19.87
C PRO A 667 32.78 7.89 21.02
N GLU A 668 33.46 7.21 21.96
CA GLU A 668 32.81 6.45 23.04
C GLU A 668 32.00 7.35 23.99
N GLU A 669 32.46 8.59 24.19
CA GLU A 669 31.84 9.60 25.05
C GLU A 669 30.48 10.11 24.54
N VAL A 670 30.16 9.93 23.26
CA VAL A 670 28.82 10.20 22.72
C VAL A 670 27.93 9.03 23.10
N VAL A 671 26.96 9.31 23.96
CA VAL A 671 25.91 8.39 24.41
C VAL A 671 24.58 9.11 24.29
N ALA A 672 23.57 8.41 23.74
CA ALA A 672 22.25 8.98 23.56
C ALA A 672 21.17 8.02 24.07
N GLN A 673 20.11 8.60 24.66
CA GLN A 673 19.01 7.87 25.25
C GLN A 673 17.68 8.54 24.91
N GLY A 674 16.65 7.73 24.66
CA GLY A 674 15.28 8.16 24.45
C GLY A 674 14.35 7.70 25.57
N GLU A 675 13.41 8.54 25.97
CA GLU A 675 12.39 8.15 26.96
C GLU A 675 11.55 6.97 26.45
N GLY A 676 11.50 5.91 27.25
CA GLY A 676 10.76 4.69 26.93
C GLY A 676 11.39 3.82 25.84
N PHE A 677 12.61 4.13 25.37
CA PHE A 677 13.33 3.32 24.39
C PHE A 677 13.79 1.99 25.01
N THR A 678 13.79 0.95 24.20
CA THR A 678 14.48 -0.31 24.47
C THR A 678 16.00 -0.13 24.40
N GLU A 679 16.75 -1.06 24.98
CA GLU A 679 18.22 -1.07 24.90
C GLU A 679 18.72 -0.97 23.46
N LYS A 680 18.13 -1.77 22.57
CA LYS A 680 18.47 -1.77 21.14
C LYS A 680 18.17 -0.43 20.45
N GLU A 681 17.07 0.24 20.78
CA GLU A 681 16.75 1.56 20.22
C GLU A 681 17.74 2.62 20.72
N ASN A 682 18.14 2.56 22.00
CA ASN A 682 19.16 3.44 22.56
C ASN A 682 20.54 3.21 21.95
N ASP A 683 20.92 1.95 21.71
CA ASP A 683 22.17 1.60 21.00
C ASP A 683 22.17 2.20 19.59
N THR A 684 21.06 2.02 18.87
CA THR A 684 20.89 2.56 17.51
C THR A 684 21.00 4.09 17.49
N LEU A 685 20.33 4.76 18.43
CA LEU A 685 20.38 6.22 18.60
C LEU A 685 21.79 6.72 18.95
N THR A 686 22.51 5.98 19.81
CA THR A 686 23.89 6.29 20.19
C THR A 686 24.83 6.19 18.99
N GLU A 687 24.76 5.10 18.23
CA GLU A 687 25.59 4.90 17.03
C GLU A 687 25.31 5.94 15.94
N TYR A 688 24.04 6.31 15.75
CA TYR A 688 23.65 7.42 14.87
C TYR A 688 24.25 8.75 15.34
N SER A 689 24.13 9.08 16.63
CA SER A 689 24.65 10.32 17.21
C SER A 689 26.19 10.41 17.09
N ARG A 690 26.88 9.28 17.23
CA ARG A 690 28.33 9.18 16.99
C ARG A 690 28.69 9.51 15.54
N LEU A 691 27.97 8.94 14.57
CA LEU A 691 28.18 9.23 13.14
C LEU A 691 27.96 10.71 12.81
N LEU A 692 26.92 11.35 13.37
CA LEU A 692 26.69 12.79 13.23
C LEU A 692 27.89 13.64 13.69
N SER A 693 28.55 13.26 14.80
CA SER A 693 29.73 13.99 15.28
C SER A 693 30.92 13.96 14.31
N HIS A 694 31.04 12.90 13.50
CA HIS A 694 32.05 12.83 12.44
C HIS A 694 31.66 13.69 11.24
N THR A 695 30.39 13.68 10.83
CA THR A 695 29.87 14.58 9.80
C THR A 695 30.08 16.04 10.19
N ASP A 696 29.75 16.42 11.42
CA ASP A 696 29.91 17.78 11.94
C ASP A 696 31.35 18.29 11.81
N ARG A 697 32.33 17.49 12.25
CA ARG A 697 33.76 17.81 12.13
C ARG A 697 34.22 17.90 10.67
N SER A 698 33.79 16.95 9.84
CA SER A 698 34.17 16.88 8.42
C SER A 698 33.60 18.07 7.63
N THR A 699 32.36 18.47 7.93
CA THR A 699 31.70 19.62 7.29
C THR A 699 32.43 20.93 7.63
N LYS A 700 32.85 21.11 8.88
CA LYS A 700 33.66 22.28 9.26
C LYS A 700 34.97 22.35 8.47
N GLN A 701 35.73 21.25 8.46
CA GLN A 701 37.01 21.18 7.75
C GLN A 701 36.84 21.40 6.24
N PHE A 702 35.73 20.91 5.66
CA PHE A 702 35.39 21.15 4.27
C PHE A 702 35.17 22.63 3.99
N LEU A 703 34.33 23.32 4.77
CA LEU A 703 34.07 24.76 4.57
C LEU A 703 35.32 25.62 4.84
N GLU A 704 36.14 25.26 5.82
CA GLU A 704 37.45 25.90 6.06
C GLU A 704 38.34 25.80 4.82
N ARG A 705 38.47 24.63 4.18
CA ARG A 705 39.25 24.47 2.95
C ARG A 705 38.64 25.21 1.75
N LEU A 706 37.32 25.28 1.63
CA LEU A 706 36.66 26.09 0.59
C LEU A 706 36.91 27.59 0.78
N SER A 707 37.06 28.05 2.03
CA SER A 707 37.34 29.46 2.33
C SER A 707 38.70 29.95 1.83
N GLU A 708 39.63 29.02 1.59
CA GLU A 708 40.99 29.32 1.10
C GLU A 708 41.08 29.40 -0.44
N ILE A 709 39.99 29.07 -1.16
CA ILE A 709 39.97 29.02 -2.63
C ILE A 709 39.54 30.37 -3.19
N ASP A 710 40.35 30.95 -4.08
CA ASP A 710 40.07 32.21 -4.79
C ASP A 710 39.05 32.01 -5.94
N LYS A 711 37.83 31.61 -5.57
CA LYS A 711 36.65 31.48 -6.43
C LYS A 711 35.41 31.71 -5.56
N LYS A 712 34.40 32.39 -6.09
CA LYS A 712 33.09 32.51 -5.43
C LYS A 712 32.43 31.13 -5.36
N ILE A 713 32.38 30.55 -4.16
CA ILE A 713 31.78 29.23 -3.91
C ILE A 713 30.62 29.40 -2.93
N THR A 714 29.50 28.76 -3.24
CA THR A 714 28.33 28.68 -2.36
C THR A 714 27.89 27.23 -2.19
N VAL A 715 27.69 26.83 -0.93
CA VAL A 715 27.27 25.49 -0.53
C VAL A 715 25.82 25.55 -0.03
N VAL A 716 24.95 24.77 -0.66
CA VAL A 716 23.60 24.47 -0.15
C VAL A 716 23.68 23.12 0.54
N PHE A 717 23.69 23.12 1.87
CA PHE A 717 23.79 21.93 2.69
C PHE A 717 22.45 21.63 3.35
N TYR A 718 21.97 20.40 3.27
CA TYR A 718 20.73 20.00 3.91
C TYR A 718 20.71 18.52 4.29
N GLY A 719 20.04 18.20 5.39
CA GLY A 719 19.61 16.84 5.67
C GLY A 719 18.35 16.48 4.88
N ASP A 720 18.29 15.32 4.27
CA ASP A 720 17.14 14.90 3.47
C ASP A 720 15.94 14.46 4.32
N HIS A 721 16.15 13.61 5.32
CA HIS A 721 15.10 13.16 6.25
C HIS A 721 15.66 12.80 7.63
N LEU A 722 14.78 12.61 8.62
CA LEU A 722 15.18 11.96 9.89
C LEU A 722 15.47 10.46 9.65
N PRO A 723 16.34 9.83 10.46
CA PRO A 723 16.55 8.39 10.39
C PRO A 723 15.32 7.61 10.86
N GLY A 724 15.06 6.46 10.22
CA GLY A 724 13.79 5.70 10.33
C GLY A 724 13.65 4.81 11.57
N PHE A 725 14.40 5.04 12.65
CA PHE A 725 14.35 4.21 13.86
C PHE A 725 13.62 4.85 15.04
N TYR A 726 13.30 6.14 14.98
CA TYR A 726 12.55 6.81 16.05
C TYR A 726 11.10 6.29 16.10
N PRO A 727 10.59 5.86 17.27
CA PRO A 727 9.19 5.45 17.40
C PRO A 727 8.21 6.60 17.07
N GLU A 728 7.17 6.35 16.27
CA GLU A 728 6.19 7.38 15.85
C GLU A 728 5.52 8.07 17.06
N ARG A 729 5.35 7.35 18.17
CA ARG A 729 4.79 7.88 19.44
C ARG A 729 5.52 9.11 20.00
N LEU A 730 6.79 9.33 19.63
CA LEU A 730 7.53 10.52 20.06
C LEU A 730 7.01 11.81 19.41
N PHE A 731 6.35 11.68 18.26
CA PHE A 731 5.92 12.82 17.44
C PHE A 731 4.42 13.09 17.58
N THR A 732 3.70 12.40 18.45
CA THR A 732 2.23 12.54 18.57
C THR A 732 1.81 13.96 18.97
N GLU A 733 2.59 14.65 19.80
CA GLU A 733 2.30 16.05 20.19
C GLU A 733 2.63 17.06 19.09
N ASN A 734 3.65 16.78 18.26
CA ASN A 734 4.04 17.62 17.13
C ASN A 734 4.45 16.74 15.92
N PRO A 735 3.47 16.28 15.11
CA PRO A 735 3.74 15.37 14.00
C PRO A 735 4.71 15.93 12.95
N ASN A 736 4.71 17.25 12.75
CA ASN A 736 5.60 17.90 11.79
C ASN A 736 7.08 17.73 12.14
N SER A 737 7.42 17.63 13.43
CA SER A 737 8.81 17.48 13.87
C SER A 737 9.47 16.17 13.40
N GLN A 738 8.66 15.16 13.04
CA GLN A 738 9.14 13.91 12.42
C GLN A 738 9.79 14.15 11.04
N TYR A 739 9.47 15.26 10.40
CA TYR A 739 9.82 15.58 9.02
C TYR A 739 10.66 16.86 8.92
N GLN A 740 11.38 17.24 9.98
CA GLN A 740 12.11 18.51 10.06
C GLN A 740 13.64 18.31 10.22
N THR A 741 14.38 18.54 9.14
CA THR A 741 15.85 18.41 9.10
C THR A 741 16.53 19.79 9.13
N ASP A 742 17.86 19.81 9.17
CA ASP A 742 18.65 21.04 9.19
C ASP A 742 19.11 21.42 7.78
N TYR A 743 19.17 22.73 7.49
CA TYR A 743 19.83 23.24 6.29
C TYR A 743 20.63 24.52 6.57
N PHE A 744 21.59 24.82 5.70
CA PHE A 744 22.23 26.13 5.56
C PHE A 744 22.66 26.40 4.11
N ILE A 745 22.77 27.69 3.76
CA ILE A 745 23.32 28.19 2.50
C ILE A 745 24.50 29.07 2.88
N TRP A 746 25.72 28.61 2.61
CA TRP A 746 26.97 29.28 3.03
C TRP A 746 27.78 29.71 1.81
N SER A 747 28.38 30.90 1.86
CA SER A 747 29.26 31.43 0.81
C SER A 747 30.65 31.77 1.35
N ASN A 748 31.71 31.46 0.61
CA ASN A 748 33.09 31.77 1.02
C ASN A 748 33.50 33.24 0.80
N TRP A 749 32.68 34.01 0.08
CA TRP A 749 33.02 35.35 -0.40
C TRP A 749 32.12 36.46 0.17
N LYS A 750 31.11 36.09 0.98
CA LYS A 750 30.16 37.02 1.59
C LYS A 750 29.53 36.41 2.84
N GLU A 751 29.48 37.18 3.91
CA GLU A 751 28.58 36.91 5.03
C GLU A 751 27.19 37.48 4.70
N GLU A 752 26.23 36.59 4.48
CA GLU A 752 24.82 36.93 4.24
C GLU A 752 23.93 36.01 5.08
N LYS A 753 22.90 36.58 5.70
CA LYS A 753 21.92 35.84 6.48
C LYS A 753 20.52 36.34 6.17
N ARG A 754 19.80 35.56 5.37
CA ARG A 754 18.36 35.73 5.09
C ARG A 754 17.53 35.01 6.14
N ASP A 755 16.37 35.57 6.47
CA ASP A 755 15.47 35.01 7.48
C ASP A 755 14.50 34.01 6.85
N TYR A 756 14.94 32.76 6.74
CA TYR A 756 14.18 31.64 6.20
C TYR A 756 14.13 30.48 7.21
N PRO A 757 13.37 30.61 8.32
CA PRO A 757 13.42 29.65 9.41
C PRO A 757 12.93 28.25 9.04
N LEU A 758 12.06 28.13 8.03
CA LEU A 758 11.51 26.88 7.53
C LEU A 758 11.37 26.94 6.00
N LEU A 759 11.95 25.98 5.29
CA LEU A 759 11.87 25.86 3.83
C LEU A 759 11.46 24.45 3.40
N ASN A 760 10.83 24.31 2.23
CA ASN A 760 10.82 23.02 1.55
C ASN A 760 12.14 22.78 0.82
N SER A 761 12.44 21.52 0.51
CA SER A 761 13.59 21.19 -0.35
C SER A 761 13.48 21.81 -1.75
N SER A 762 12.27 22.08 -2.25
CA SER A 762 12.02 22.81 -3.51
C SER A 762 12.43 24.28 -3.48
N ASP A 763 12.54 24.88 -2.30
CA ASP A 763 12.78 26.32 -2.17
C ASP A 763 14.27 26.66 -2.22
N PHE A 764 15.15 25.67 -2.11
CA PHE A 764 16.60 25.89 -2.00
C PHE A 764 17.20 26.67 -3.15
N THR A 765 16.78 26.44 -4.38
CA THR A 765 17.34 27.16 -5.52
C THR A 765 16.90 28.62 -5.53
N ALA A 766 15.65 28.92 -5.16
CA ALA A 766 15.21 30.31 -4.99
C ALA A 766 15.94 31.00 -3.83
N ALA A 767 16.11 30.31 -2.70
CA ALA A 767 16.82 30.82 -1.54
C ALA A 767 18.32 31.01 -1.81
N LEU A 768 18.93 30.14 -2.61
CA LEU A 768 20.31 30.28 -3.10
C LEU A 768 20.45 31.55 -3.93
N LEU A 769 19.61 31.71 -4.95
CA LEU A 769 19.66 32.87 -5.84
C LEU A 769 19.43 34.17 -5.05
N ASP A 770 18.58 34.12 -4.02
CA ASP A 770 18.43 35.26 -3.11
C ASP A 770 19.69 35.54 -2.28
N HIS A 771 20.22 34.52 -1.61
CA HIS A 771 21.41 34.60 -0.77
C HIS A 771 22.62 35.16 -1.54
N THR A 772 22.83 34.71 -2.78
CA THR A 772 23.97 35.15 -3.61
C THR A 772 23.71 36.44 -4.38
N ASN A 773 22.52 37.06 -4.22
CA ASN A 773 22.07 38.19 -5.02
C ASN A 773 22.14 37.96 -6.53
N SER A 774 21.83 36.73 -6.96
CA SER A 774 21.94 36.31 -8.36
C SER A 774 20.66 36.60 -9.14
N LYS A 775 20.84 36.95 -10.41
CA LYS A 775 19.75 37.13 -11.36
C LYS A 775 18.98 35.82 -11.59
N VAL A 776 17.69 35.96 -11.90
CA VAL A 776 16.72 34.87 -12.07
C VAL A 776 16.20 34.79 -13.50
N SER A 777 15.86 33.58 -13.96
CA SER A 777 15.04 33.35 -15.15
C SER A 777 13.55 33.57 -14.81
N PRO A 778 12.63 33.63 -15.79
CA PRO A 778 11.18 33.61 -15.52
C PRO A 778 10.76 32.44 -14.63
N TYR A 779 11.32 31.25 -14.84
CA TYR A 779 11.09 30.10 -13.99
C TYR A 779 11.52 30.35 -12.53
N TYR A 780 12.74 30.85 -12.32
CA TYR A 780 13.23 31.14 -10.97
C TYR A 780 12.55 32.37 -10.35
N ALA A 781 11.98 33.27 -11.14
CA ALA A 781 11.14 34.36 -10.63
C ALA A 781 9.84 33.80 -10.02
N LEU A 782 9.18 32.84 -10.68
CA LEU A 782 8.06 32.10 -10.10
C LEU A 782 8.45 31.44 -8.78
N LEU A 783 9.57 30.69 -8.76
CA LEU A 783 10.02 30.03 -7.53
C LEU A 783 10.42 31.02 -6.42
N THR A 784 10.94 32.20 -6.78
CA THR A 784 11.20 33.28 -5.83
C THR A 784 9.91 33.81 -5.21
N ARG A 785 8.86 34.00 -6.02
CA ARG A 785 7.54 34.39 -5.51
C ARG A 785 6.93 33.31 -4.63
N VAL A 786 7.12 32.03 -4.95
CA VAL A 786 6.71 30.91 -4.10
C VAL A 786 7.43 31.00 -2.75
N LEU A 787 8.76 31.10 -2.73
CA LEU A 787 9.55 31.26 -1.51
C LEU A 787 9.07 32.43 -0.64
N GLU A 788 8.79 33.59 -1.24
CA GLU A 788 8.38 34.80 -0.52
C GLU A 788 6.94 34.74 0.00
N LYS A 789 6.02 34.18 -0.80
CA LYS A 789 4.57 34.43 -0.64
C LYS A 789 3.71 33.18 -0.54
N ALA A 790 4.21 32.01 -0.94
CA ALA A 790 3.43 30.76 -1.04
C ALA A 790 4.17 29.48 -0.59
N SER A 791 5.27 29.61 0.17
CA SER A 791 5.93 28.47 0.81
C SER A 791 5.30 28.21 2.19
N ILE A 792 5.68 27.10 2.83
CA ILE A 792 5.16 26.64 4.13
C ILE A 792 5.32 27.70 5.24
N SER A 793 6.33 28.58 5.13
CA SER A 793 6.57 29.66 6.09
C SER A 793 5.73 30.93 5.84
N SER A 794 5.01 31.03 4.71
CA SER A 794 4.26 32.24 4.36
C SER A 794 2.93 32.35 5.12
N PRO A 795 2.50 33.56 5.52
CA PRO A 795 1.19 33.75 6.18
C PRO A 795 0.02 33.35 5.28
N ALA A 796 -0.92 32.55 5.81
CA ALA A 796 -2.09 32.06 5.08
C ALA A 796 -3.05 33.16 4.57
N ASP A 797 -2.92 34.39 5.07
CA ASP A 797 -3.78 35.53 4.72
C ASP A 797 -3.24 36.37 3.53
N ASN A 798 -2.18 35.91 2.84
CA ASN A 798 -1.64 36.64 1.71
C ASN A 798 -2.57 36.54 0.48
N PRO A 799 -3.12 37.66 -0.04
CA PRO A 799 -4.04 37.64 -1.17
C PRO A 799 -3.45 37.10 -2.48
N GLU A 800 -2.13 37.07 -2.62
CA GLU A 800 -1.43 36.52 -3.79
C GLU A 800 -1.06 35.03 -3.65
N HIS A 801 -1.19 34.45 -2.44
CA HIS A 801 -0.79 33.08 -2.12
C HIS A 801 -1.39 32.06 -3.10
N ASP A 802 -2.72 32.07 -3.22
CA ASP A 802 -3.44 31.08 -4.01
C ASP A 802 -3.12 31.20 -5.49
N GLN A 803 -2.89 32.42 -5.99
CA GLN A 803 -2.52 32.66 -7.38
C GLN A 803 -1.12 32.10 -7.69
N ILE A 804 -0.13 32.36 -6.83
CA ILE A 804 1.25 31.90 -7.02
C ILE A 804 1.34 30.37 -6.88
N ALA A 805 0.66 29.81 -5.86
CA ALA A 805 0.58 28.36 -5.68
C ALA A 805 -0.08 27.68 -6.90
N HIS A 806 -1.16 28.29 -7.43
CA HIS A 806 -1.84 27.80 -8.61
C HIS A 806 -0.99 27.93 -9.89
N ASP A 807 -0.26 29.03 -10.07
CA ASP A 807 0.68 29.19 -11.18
C ASP A 807 1.75 28.09 -11.17
N LEU A 808 2.35 27.82 -9.99
CA LEU A 808 3.31 26.73 -9.84
C LEU A 808 2.67 25.37 -10.16
N MET A 809 1.46 25.11 -9.66
CA MET A 809 0.72 23.88 -9.96
C MET A 809 0.43 23.74 -11.47
N LEU A 810 0.05 24.83 -12.16
CA LEU A 810 -0.19 24.86 -13.60
C LEU A 810 1.08 24.51 -14.39
N LEU A 811 2.20 25.17 -14.07
CA LEU A 811 3.47 24.93 -14.73
C LEU A 811 3.97 23.50 -14.45
N GLN A 812 3.93 23.08 -13.20
CA GLN A 812 4.36 21.74 -12.78
C GLN A 812 3.54 20.67 -13.48
N TYR A 813 2.21 20.83 -13.58
CA TYR A 813 1.37 19.93 -14.37
C TYR A 813 1.77 19.92 -15.85
N ASP A 814 1.95 21.09 -16.47
CA ASP A 814 2.32 21.22 -17.89
C ASP A 814 3.60 20.47 -18.25
N ILE A 815 4.64 20.63 -17.43
CA ILE A 815 5.96 20.04 -17.71
C ILE A 815 6.04 18.56 -17.32
N THR A 816 5.18 18.05 -16.45
CA THR A 816 5.25 16.67 -15.95
C THR A 816 4.32 15.70 -16.67
N VAL A 817 3.01 15.94 -16.66
CA VAL A 817 2.01 15.02 -17.24
C VAL A 817 1.09 15.70 -18.26
N GLY A 818 1.21 17.01 -18.41
CA GLY A 818 0.47 17.82 -19.36
C GLY A 818 0.97 17.71 -20.80
N ARG A 819 0.68 18.74 -21.59
CA ARG A 819 1.03 18.86 -23.01
C ARG A 819 2.41 19.48 -23.23
N GLY A 820 3.02 20.06 -22.21
CA GLY A 820 4.31 20.76 -22.29
C GLY A 820 4.24 21.96 -23.21
N TYR A 821 3.20 22.81 -23.05
CA TYR A 821 3.02 24.06 -23.79
C TYR A 821 4.13 25.08 -23.50
N ILE A 822 4.71 25.06 -22.29
CA ILE A 822 5.79 25.98 -21.91
C ILE A 822 7.04 25.85 -22.80
N ARG A 823 7.20 24.73 -23.51
CA ARG A 823 8.32 24.51 -24.45
C ARG A 823 8.34 25.50 -25.62
N ASP A 824 7.20 26.14 -25.92
CA ASP A 824 7.12 27.20 -26.92
C ASP A 824 7.77 28.50 -26.42
N TYR A 825 7.90 28.66 -25.09
CA TYR A 825 8.49 29.79 -24.39
C TYR A 825 9.94 29.49 -23.98
N LYS A 826 10.81 29.32 -24.96
CA LYS A 826 12.21 28.91 -24.77
C LYS A 826 13.03 29.74 -23.79
N ASN A 827 12.70 31.03 -23.61
CA ASN A 827 13.41 31.92 -22.69
C ASN A 827 12.95 31.75 -21.22
N PHE A 828 11.86 31.02 -20.98
CA PHE A 828 11.27 30.89 -19.66
C PHE A 828 12.23 30.27 -18.64
N PHE A 829 13.12 29.36 -19.08
CA PHE A 829 14.08 28.69 -18.20
C PHE A 829 15.49 29.31 -18.26
N LEU A 830 15.78 30.19 -19.22
CA LEU A 830 17.13 30.72 -19.45
C LEU A 830 17.45 31.84 -18.47
N LEU A 831 18.67 31.82 -17.91
CA LEU A 831 19.16 32.93 -17.10
C LEU A 831 19.54 34.13 -17.98
N PRO A 832 19.54 35.36 -17.43
CA PRO A 832 19.98 36.53 -18.18
C PRO A 832 21.42 36.35 -18.70
N ASN A 833 21.64 36.68 -19.98
CA ASN A 833 22.90 36.56 -20.73
C ASN A 833 23.30 35.15 -21.22
N GLU A 834 22.50 34.10 -20.97
CA GLU A 834 22.67 32.83 -21.67
C GLU A 834 22.19 32.98 -23.13
N LYS A 835 23.13 32.92 -24.08
CA LYS A 835 22.80 32.77 -25.50
C LYS A 835 22.74 31.27 -25.83
N LYS A 836 21.72 30.88 -26.59
CA LYS A 836 21.56 29.52 -27.12
C LYS A 836 22.73 29.05 -27.96
#